data_AF-A5FU73-F1
#
_entry.id   AF-A5FU73-F1
#
_cell.length_a   1.000
_cell.length_b   1.000
_cell.length_c   1.000
_cell.angle_alpha   90.00
_cell.angle_beta   90.00
_cell.angle_gamma   90.00
#
_symmetry.space_group_name_H-M   'P 1'
#
loop_
_entity.id
_entity.type
_entity.pdbx_description
1 polymer ?
#
loop_
_entity_poly.entity_id
_entity_poly.type
_entity_poly.pdbx_seq_one_letter_code
_entity_poly.pdbx_strand_id
1 'polypeptide(L)'
;MIPKNISARGGGKRANGAAVFNRVAKYIEKEGGERGKTLTADCVLDARTAAVEMEAVAHTCPGCKEPAMHVVLSWQADEHPTERQQRDAVETVLKNLSRDGRDMSEHQWIAVLHKETEQDHLHILINRVHPETGRAVAPEWVDRSLHKAGREIEAAQGWRETPGLMKWSKERGQAIPTPAVEREAQQAKRKPERAANMESHSYSESLFSYVKSTGAEKELRQILRGDDATWADVQYSLGRHGLQLERAAKGGFTVTDGQNRVKASDAFRSVFSGKENRDRLERLGEWSPGDRGIAENIYSRHREPQQPEKEAVKEIPQQGQETPREQARPYRRDDPAAQERRARQAEERKQARAVLWDRYQEEKRAWAKKYSPPDKKWVAERYKQIGADLKAERELIRRRTKPRTQERIVAQSVAAFRAMERRDALRESLAEQRKASRPPGWQAWVIDQAQAGDKAAQSQLRAWQYAKSRTPEPVRERLEANDRQAPTRNDGVTAGVQWRRRWFLGGVEYKIDGKAAVIDKGDKIKIVGKGRASDQAIALGVALQAAKRGGNVRITGNRQFKERAADIAAQRGLFVKFEDRRAQQRYEMQRGQQAQQRSQVRRQKDYEVRRPSVAAVVARQRDQEKQRGRGWMRF
;
A
#
# COMPACT_ATOMS: atom_id res chain seq x y z
N MET A 1 28.42 -5.39 -8.45
CA MET A 1 27.01 -5.39 -8.89
C MET A 1 26.17 -6.52 -8.26
N ILE A 2 25.02 -6.18 -7.69
CA ILE A 2 24.04 -7.13 -7.13
C ILE A 2 22.76 -7.07 -7.97
N PRO A 3 22.49 -8.07 -8.83
CA PRO A 3 21.25 -8.11 -9.58
C PRO A 3 20.16 -8.83 -8.78
N LYS A 4 18.94 -8.29 -8.79
CA LYS A 4 17.77 -8.89 -8.12
C LYS A 4 16.57 -8.91 -9.07
N ASN A 5 15.89 -10.04 -9.15
CA ASN A 5 14.55 -10.12 -9.72
C ASN A 5 13.53 -9.76 -8.66
N ILE A 6 12.82 -8.64 -8.83
CA ILE A 6 11.73 -8.26 -7.94
C ILE A 6 10.45 -8.83 -8.52
N SER A 7 9.84 -9.76 -7.80
CA SER A 7 8.53 -10.28 -8.19
C SER A 7 7.56 -9.10 -8.32
N ALA A 8 7.05 -8.85 -9.52
CA ALA A 8 6.05 -7.83 -9.82
C ALA A 8 4.66 -8.14 -9.21
N ARG A 9 4.63 -8.78 -8.03
CA ARG A 9 3.42 -9.04 -7.24
C ARG A 9 2.88 -7.74 -6.65
N GLY A 10 2.21 -6.97 -7.50
CA GLY A 10 1.14 -6.11 -7.03
C GLY A 10 0.08 -6.97 -6.36
N GLY A 11 -0.16 -6.74 -5.06
CA GLY A 11 -1.04 -7.57 -4.25
C GLY A 11 -2.41 -7.87 -4.88
N GLY A 12 -2.87 -9.11 -4.67
CA GLY A 12 -4.28 -9.51 -4.60
C GLY A 12 -5.20 -9.15 -5.78
N LYS A 13 -5.62 -10.20 -6.51
CA LYS A 13 -6.63 -10.23 -7.59
C LYS A 13 -6.17 -9.62 -8.91
N ARG A 14 -6.47 -10.36 -10.00
CA ARG A 14 -6.25 -10.02 -11.42
C ARG A 14 -6.49 -8.53 -11.68
N ALA A 15 -5.44 -7.72 -11.61
CA ALA A 15 -5.49 -6.33 -12.01
C ALA A 15 -5.40 -6.27 -13.54
N ASN A 16 -6.16 -5.35 -14.14
CA ASN A 16 -6.09 -5.04 -15.57
C ASN A 16 -4.61 -4.82 -15.99
N GLY A 17 -4.22 -5.23 -17.21
CA GLY A 17 -2.84 -5.10 -17.71
C GLY A 17 -2.27 -3.67 -17.59
N ALA A 18 -3.13 -2.65 -17.76
CA ALA A 18 -2.83 -1.23 -17.64
C ALA A 18 -2.33 -0.86 -16.26
N ALA A 19 -2.91 -1.51 -15.25
CA ALA A 19 -2.59 -1.28 -13.87
C ALA A 19 -1.31 -2.02 -13.44
N VAL A 20 -0.68 -2.82 -14.31
CA VAL A 20 0.60 -3.48 -14.03
C VAL A 20 1.74 -2.58 -14.49
N PHE A 21 1.84 -2.26 -15.80
CA PHE A 21 2.91 -1.40 -16.30
C PHE A 21 2.83 0.03 -15.73
N ASN A 22 1.63 0.64 -15.61
CA ASN A 22 1.53 1.96 -14.97
C ASN A 22 1.81 1.93 -13.47
N ARG A 23 1.53 0.82 -12.77
CA ARG A 23 1.81 0.74 -11.33
C ARG A 23 3.28 0.49 -11.07
N VAL A 24 3.93 -0.33 -11.89
CA VAL A 24 5.37 -0.57 -11.78
C VAL A 24 6.12 0.68 -12.27
N ALA A 25 5.71 1.33 -13.36
CA ALA A 25 6.26 2.61 -13.77
C ALA A 25 6.09 3.69 -12.67
N LYS A 26 4.90 3.81 -12.07
CA LYS A 26 4.69 4.71 -10.91
C LYS A 26 5.45 4.30 -9.66
N TYR A 27 5.73 3.01 -9.47
CA TYR A 27 6.54 2.52 -8.35
C TYR A 27 8.00 2.93 -8.55
N ILE A 28 8.51 2.75 -9.77
CA ILE A 28 9.79 3.27 -10.22
C ILE A 28 9.83 4.80 -10.06
N GLU A 29 8.77 5.53 -10.41
CA GLU A 29 8.72 6.99 -10.24
C GLU A 29 8.64 7.50 -8.78
N LYS A 30 8.40 6.64 -7.79
CA LYS A 30 8.03 7.06 -6.41
C LYS A 30 9.14 6.88 -5.37
N GLU A 31 10.19 6.11 -5.63
CA GLU A 31 11.29 5.99 -4.67
C GLU A 31 12.11 7.30 -4.60
N GLY A 32 12.53 7.63 -3.38
CA GLY A 32 12.98 8.97 -2.99
C GLY A 32 14.49 9.06 -2.98
N GLY A 33 15.04 9.72 -4.00
CA GLY A 33 16.48 10.01 -4.18
C GLY A 33 16.69 10.96 -5.34
N GLU A 34 17.93 11.40 -5.55
CA GLU A 34 18.33 12.15 -6.75
C GLU A 34 18.22 11.21 -7.96
N ARG A 35 17.70 11.69 -9.09
CA ARG A 35 17.27 10.82 -10.19
C ARG A 35 18.21 10.93 -11.39
N GLY A 36 18.56 9.77 -11.95
CA GLY A 36 19.08 9.71 -13.31
C GLY A 36 17.98 9.89 -14.36
N LYS A 37 18.38 10.04 -15.62
CA LYS A 37 17.48 10.11 -16.77
C LYS A 37 16.78 8.75 -16.98
N THR A 38 15.51 8.78 -17.38
CA THR A 38 14.79 7.59 -17.80
C THR A 38 15.28 7.11 -19.16
N LEU A 39 15.67 5.83 -19.23
CA LEU A 39 16.10 5.16 -20.45
C LEU A 39 14.97 4.24 -20.95
N THR A 40 14.83 4.12 -22.26
CA THR A 40 13.84 3.24 -22.90
C THR A 40 14.49 2.42 -24.00
N ALA A 41 13.89 1.27 -24.31
CA ALA A 41 14.20 0.51 -25.50
C ALA A 41 13.95 1.34 -26.77
N ASP A 42 14.69 1.05 -27.84
CA ASP A 42 14.47 1.73 -29.13
C ASP A 42 13.08 1.42 -29.73
N CYS A 43 12.50 0.27 -29.36
CA CYS A 43 11.13 -0.13 -29.72
C CYS A 43 10.03 0.45 -28.82
N VAL A 44 10.37 1.47 -28.01
CA VAL A 44 9.45 2.27 -27.19
C VAL A 44 9.58 3.74 -27.62
N LEU A 45 8.47 4.40 -27.92
CA LEU A 45 8.49 5.75 -28.50
C LEU A 45 8.93 6.83 -27.51
N ASP A 46 8.35 6.84 -26.31
CA ASP A 46 8.62 7.83 -25.28
C ASP A 46 8.38 7.21 -23.90
N ALA A 47 9.17 7.61 -22.91
CA ALA A 47 9.01 7.13 -21.54
C ALA A 47 7.59 7.38 -20.98
N ARG A 48 6.93 8.48 -21.37
CA ARG A 48 5.58 8.86 -20.95
C ARG A 48 4.50 7.93 -21.52
N THR A 49 4.73 7.35 -22.70
CA THR A 49 3.80 6.46 -23.39
C THR A 49 4.16 4.99 -23.23
N ALA A 50 5.37 4.68 -22.76
CA ALA A 50 5.91 3.33 -22.59
C ALA A 50 4.95 2.37 -21.87
N ALA A 51 4.29 2.80 -20.79
CA ALA A 51 3.38 1.94 -20.04
C ALA A 51 2.17 1.47 -20.90
N VAL A 52 1.64 2.35 -21.73
CA VAL A 52 0.51 2.06 -22.63
C VAL A 52 0.99 1.21 -23.81
N GLU A 53 2.15 1.52 -24.39
CA GLU A 53 2.74 0.76 -25.50
C GLU A 53 3.09 -0.68 -25.09
N MET A 54 3.74 -0.85 -23.94
CA MET A 54 4.10 -2.16 -23.39
C MET A 54 2.87 -2.98 -23.04
N GLU A 55 1.81 -2.34 -22.53
CA GLU A 55 0.54 -2.99 -22.30
C GLU A 55 -0.11 -3.48 -23.60
N ALA A 56 -0.15 -2.64 -24.63
CA ALA A 56 -0.74 -3.00 -25.91
C ALA A 56 -0.03 -4.25 -26.48
N VAL A 57 1.30 -4.28 -26.44
CA VAL A 57 2.09 -5.45 -26.83
C VAL A 57 1.79 -6.66 -25.94
N ALA A 58 1.68 -6.50 -24.62
CA ALA A 58 1.40 -7.60 -23.71
C ALA A 58 0.05 -8.29 -24.00
N HIS A 59 -0.98 -7.53 -24.38
CA HIS A 59 -2.31 -8.06 -24.72
C HIS A 59 -2.33 -8.97 -25.94
N THR A 60 -1.25 -8.96 -26.72
CA THR A 60 -1.11 -9.78 -27.92
C THR A 60 -0.75 -11.22 -27.57
N CYS A 61 -0.35 -11.48 -26.31
CA CYS A 61 -0.17 -12.81 -25.76
C CYS A 61 -1.09 -13.02 -24.53
N PRO A 62 -2.40 -13.31 -24.72
CA PRO A 62 -3.33 -13.50 -23.61
C PRO A 62 -2.97 -14.65 -22.66
N GLY A 63 -2.17 -15.62 -23.13
CA GLY A 63 -1.64 -16.71 -22.31
C GLY A 63 -0.54 -16.28 -21.33
N CYS A 64 0.07 -15.11 -21.54
CA CYS A 64 1.06 -14.54 -20.64
C CYS A 64 0.36 -13.90 -19.44
N LYS A 65 0.31 -14.62 -18.32
CA LYS A 65 -0.34 -14.13 -17.09
C LYS A 65 0.40 -12.96 -16.43
N GLU A 66 1.72 -12.91 -16.58
CA GLU A 66 2.61 -11.93 -15.95
C GLU A 66 3.57 -11.36 -17.02
N PRO A 67 3.10 -10.42 -17.86
CA PRO A 67 3.91 -9.88 -18.94
C PRO A 67 5.00 -8.92 -18.45
N ALA A 68 4.80 -8.22 -17.33
CA ALA A 68 5.80 -7.32 -16.78
C ALA A 68 6.81 -8.09 -15.91
N MET A 69 8.09 -7.93 -16.19
CA MET A 69 9.21 -8.40 -15.36
C MET A 69 9.96 -7.19 -14.81
N HIS A 70 10.27 -7.19 -13.51
CA HIS A 70 11.00 -6.10 -12.86
C HIS A 70 12.34 -6.62 -12.34
N VAL A 71 13.42 -6.11 -12.91
CA VAL A 71 14.79 -6.40 -12.52
C VAL A 71 15.39 -5.15 -11.89
N VAL A 72 16.23 -5.31 -10.88
CA VAL A 72 17.03 -4.23 -10.29
C VAL A 72 18.51 -4.61 -10.39
N LEU A 73 19.33 -3.68 -10.86
CA LEU A 73 20.79 -3.76 -10.79
C LEU A 73 21.29 -2.73 -9.79
N SER A 74 22.04 -3.16 -8.77
CA SER A 74 22.67 -2.26 -7.80
C SER A 74 24.18 -2.24 -7.98
N TRP A 75 24.76 -1.06 -8.05
CA TRP A 75 26.21 -0.82 -8.03
C TRP A 75 26.72 -0.69 -6.59
N GLN A 76 28.03 -0.85 -6.40
CA GLN A 76 28.63 -0.60 -5.08
C GLN A 76 28.63 0.90 -4.76
N ALA A 77 28.87 1.26 -3.49
CA ALA A 77 28.72 2.64 -3.00
C ALA A 77 29.65 3.66 -3.71
N ASP A 78 30.76 3.19 -4.26
CA ASP A 78 31.77 3.96 -5.00
C ASP A 78 31.62 3.85 -6.53
N GLU A 79 30.61 3.13 -7.02
CA GLU A 79 30.41 2.84 -8.43
C GLU A 79 29.19 3.62 -8.97
N HIS A 80 29.43 4.64 -9.80
CA HIS A 80 28.39 5.47 -10.40
C HIS A 80 28.34 5.29 -11.92
N PRO A 81 27.33 4.57 -12.47
CA PRO A 81 27.30 4.26 -13.89
C PRO A 81 26.84 5.46 -14.75
N THR A 82 27.54 5.69 -15.86
CA THR A 82 27.09 6.62 -16.92
C THR A 82 25.84 6.13 -17.65
N GLU A 83 25.10 7.01 -18.33
CA GLU A 83 23.91 6.60 -19.12
C GLU A 83 24.23 5.50 -20.14
N ARG A 84 25.41 5.55 -20.76
CA ARG A 84 25.88 4.53 -21.70
C ARG A 84 26.08 3.18 -20.98
N GLN A 85 26.80 3.18 -19.86
CA GLN A 85 27.00 1.97 -19.05
C GLN A 85 25.68 1.38 -18.54
N GLN A 86 24.71 2.23 -18.19
CA GLN A 86 23.37 1.79 -17.80
C GLN A 86 22.65 1.09 -18.96
N ARG A 87 22.67 1.66 -20.18
CA ARG A 87 22.07 1.03 -21.37
C ARG A 87 22.76 -0.30 -21.70
N ASP A 88 24.10 -0.32 -21.74
CA ASP A 88 24.89 -1.52 -22.00
C ASP A 88 24.59 -2.63 -20.97
N ALA A 89 24.39 -2.25 -19.70
CA ALA A 89 23.99 -3.17 -18.64
C ALA A 89 22.59 -3.76 -18.86
N VAL A 90 21.60 -2.93 -19.26
CA VAL A 90 20.25 -3.41 -19.60
C VAL A 90 20.30 -4.39 -20.76
N GLU A 91 21.04 -4.09 -21.82
CA GLU A 91 21.18 -4.97 -22.97
C GLU A 91 21.83 -6.32 -22.60
N THR A 92 22.84 -6.29 -21.74
CA THR A 92 23.49 -7.52 -21.24
C THR A 92 22.53 -8.35 -20.39
N VAL A 93 21.70 -7.72 -19.56
CA VAL A 93 20.61 -8.40 -18.83
C VAL A 93 19.64 -9.07 -19.79
N LEU A 94 19.16 -8.36 -20.81
CA LEU A 94 18.18 -8.88 -21.76
C LEU A 94 18.71 -10.06 -22.59
N LYS A 95 19.98 -10.01 -23.00
CA LYS A 95 20.66 -11.13 -23.70
C LYS A 95 20.73 -12.39 -22.84
N ASN A 96 20.98 -12.24 -21.54
CA ASN A 96 21.07 -13.38 -20.62
C ASN A 96 19.69 -13.91 -20.19
N LEU A 97 18.65 -13.09 -20.23
CA LEU A 97 17.27 -13.51 -19.99
C LEU A 97 16.73 -14.25 -21.21
N SER A 98 17.08 -15.52 -21.35
CA SER A 98 16.69 -16.33 -22.51
C SER A 98 16.02 -17.65 -22.14
N ARG A 99 15.32 -18.23 -23.12
CA ARG A 99 14.79 -19.60 -23.09
C ARG A 99 14.66 -20.16 -24.50
N ASP A 100 15.10 -21.40 -24.69
CA ASP A 100 15.05 -22.12 -25.97
C ASP A 100 15.69 -21.30 -27.12
N GLY A 101 16.86 -20.68 -26.87
CA GLY A 101 17.57 -19.86 -27.84
C GLY A 101 16.92 -18.50 -28.17
N ARG A 102 15.86 -18.10 -27.44
CA ARG A 102 15.22 -16.79 -27.57
C ARG A 102 15.54 -15.95 -26.35
N ASP A 103 16.37 -14.93 -26.53
CA ASP A 103 16.63 -13.91 -25.53
C ASP A 103 15.62 -12.76 -25.61
N MET A 104 15.80 -11.76 -24.75
CA MET A 104 14.90 -10.62 -24.64
C MET A 104 15.49 -9.33 -25.20
N SER A 105 16.56 -9.37 -26.01
CA SER A 105 17.26 -8.18 -26.51
C SER A 105 16.38 -7.24 -27.33
N GLU A 106 15.34 -7.79 -27.97
CA GLU A 106 14.39 -7.06 -28.83
C GLU A 106 13.08 -6.73 -28.11
N HIS A 107 13.02 -6.96 -26.80
CA HIS A 107 11.82 -6.70 -26.01
C HIS A 107 11.77 -5.25 -25.57
N GLN A 108 10.55 -4.78 -25.33
CA GLN A 108 10.35 -3.44 -24.78
C GLN A 108 10.81 -3.39 -23.32
N TRP A 109 11.48 -2.32 -22.94
CA TRP A 109 11.88 -2.05 -21.58
C TRP A 109 11.93 -0.55 -21.29
N ILE A 110 11.81 -0.22 -20.01
CA ILE A 110 12.07 1.11 -19.45
C ILE A 110 12.97 0.93 -18.22
N ALA A 111 13.96 1.80 -18.08
CA ALA A 111 14.89 1.76 -16.98
C ALA A 111 15.09 3.14 -16.33
N VAL A 112 15.18 3.18 -15.01
CA VAL A 112 15.37 4.42 -14.24
C VAL A 112 16.39 4.18 -13.15
N LEU A 113 17.41 5.05 -13.11
CA LEU A 113 18.42 5.04 -12.07
C LEU A 113 17.95 5.90 -10.89
N HIS A 114 17.97 5.31 -9.71
CA HIS A 114 17.87 6.04 -8.45
C HIS A 114 19.26 6.17 -7.85
N LYS A 115 19.66 7.42 -7.55
CA LYS A 115 20.85 7.72 -6.77
C LYS A 115 20.43 7.87 -5.32
N GLU A 116 20.76 6.87 -4.52
CA GLU A 116 20.56 6.89 -3.08
C GLU A 116 21.86 7.17 -2.35
N THR A 117 21.77 7.53 -1.07
CA THR A 117 22.93 7.84 -0.22
C THR A 117 23.89 6.67 -0.01
N GLU A 118 23.51 5.44 -0.36
CA GLU A 118 24.33 4.24 -0.16
C GLU A 118 24.69 3.51 -1.46
N GLN A 119 23.74 3.27 -2.38
CA GLN A 119 24.00 2.54 -3.63
C GLN A 119 23.12 3.03 -4.78
N ASP A 120 23.75 3.33 -5.92
CA ASP A 120 23.03 3.57 -7.17
C ASP A 120 22.34 2.27 -7.62
N HIS A 121 21.06 2.37 -7.94
CA HIS A 121 20.29 1.21 -8.37
C HIS A 121 19.37 1.53 -9.55
N LEU A 122 19.46 0.68 -10.59
CA LEU A 122 18.73 0.80 -11.84
C LEU A 122 17.55 -0.16 -11.82
N HIS A 123 16.34 0.39 -11.78
CA HIS A 123 15.12 -0.38 -11.99
C HIS A 123 14.92 -0.59 -13.48
N ILE A 124 14.73 -1.83 -13.91
CA ILE A 124 14.49 -2.22 -15.29
C ILE A 124 13.14 -2.94 -15.33
N LEU A 125 12.17 -2.34 -16.02
CA LEU A 125 10.87 -2.95 -16.28
C LEU A 125 10.86 -3.46 -17.72
N ILE A 126 10.68 -4.76 -17.89
CA ILE A 126 10.80 -5.47 -19.17
C ILE A 126 9.44 -6.07 -19.52
N ASN A 127 9.01 -5.93 -20.78
CA ASN A 127 7.88 -6.65 -21.32
C ASN A 127 8.32 -8.05 -21.79
N ARG A 128 7.82 -9.10 -21.17
CA ARG A 128 8.07 -10.49 -21.55
C ARG A 128 7.49 -10.87 -22.90
N VAL A 129 6.56 -10.08 -23.43
CA VAL A 129 5.97 -10.31 -24.76
C VAL A 129 6.79 -9.55 -25.80
N HIS A 130 7.31 -10.27 -26.77
CA HIS A 130 8.08 -9.69 -27.86
C HIS A 130 7.18 -8.78 -28.74
N PRO A 131 7.59 -7.54 -29.05
CA PRO A 131 6.75 -6.58 -29.78
C PRO A 131 6.33 -7.10 -31.16
N GLU A 132 7.27 -7.68 -31.92
CA GLU A 132 7.00 -8.14 -33.29
C GLU A 132 6.34 -9.53 -33.40
N THR A 133 6.81 -10.51 -32.63
CA THR A 133 6.30 -11.88 -32.72
C THR A 133 5.04 -12.11 -31.87
N GLY A 134 4.79 -11.28 -30.87
CA GLY A 134 3.70 -11.46 -29.90
C GLY A 134 3.88 -12.69 -29.00
N ARG A 135 5.07 -13.30 -28.99
CA ARG A 135 5.38 -14.47 -28.16
C ARG A 135 5.97 -14.02 -26.84
N ALA A 136 5.54 -14.64 -25.76
CA ALA A 136 6.11 -14.41 -24.44
C ALA A 136 7.38 -15.25 -24.24
N VAL A 137 8.42 -14.65 -23.68
CA VAL A 137 9.60 -15.35 -23.17
C VAL A 137 9.43 -15.57 -21.66
N ALA A 138 9.72 -16.78 -21.22
CA ALA A 138 9.73 -17.16 -19.81
C ALA A 138 11.15 -17.63 -19.47
N PRO A 139 12.08 -16.72 -19.15
CA PRO A 139 13.49 -17.04 -19.02
C PRO A 139 13.73 -18.18 -18.03
N GLU A 140 14.69 -19.04 -18.35
CA GLU A 140 15.09 -20.14 -17.47
C GLU A 140 15.98 -19.61 -16.34
N TRP A 141 15.75 -20.08 -15.11
CA TRP A 141 16.60 -19.80 -13.93
C TRP A 141 17.03 -18.34 -13.82
N VAL A 142 16.05 -17.43 -13.75
CA VAL A 142 16.24 -15.97 -13.78
C VAL A 142 17.40 -15.49 -12.90
N ASP A 143 17.48 -15.95 -11.65
CA ASP A 143 18.55 -15.52 -10.74
C ASP A 143 19.95 -15.89 -11.25
N ARG A 144 20.12 -17.09 -11.82
CA ARG A 144 21.40 -17.51 -12.41
C ARG A 144 21.76 -16.67 -13.63
N SER A 145 20.78 -16.40 -14.50
CA SER A 145 20.94 -15.57 -15.69
C SER A 145 21.30 -14.13 -15.35
N LEU A 146 20.67 -13.58 -14.30
CA LEU A 146 20.97 -12.25 -13.79
C LEU A 146 22.36 -12.17 -13.16
N HIS A 147 22.76 -13.16 -12.36
CA HIS A 147 24.13 -13.23 -11.83
C HIS A 147 25.18 -13.37 -12.94
N LYS A 148 24.85 -14.12 -14.00
CA LYS A 148 25.70 -14.24 -15.19
C LYS A 148 25.88 -12.88 -15.88
N ALA A 149 24.77 -12.17 -16.13
CA ALA A 149 24.79 -10.82 -16.67
C ALA A 149 25.60 -9.86 -15.78
N GLY A 150 25.43 -9.92 -14.46
CA GLY A 150 26.19 -9.10 -13.52
C GLY A 150 27.70 -9.27 -13.64
N ARG A 151 28.19 -10.52 -13.78
CA ARG A 151 29.61 -10.81 -14.00
C ARG A 151 30.12 -10.30 -15.35
N GLU A 152 29.33 -10.45 -16.41
CA GLU A 152 29.67 -9.92 -17.74
C GLU A 152 29.76 -8.40 -17.73
N ILE A 153 28.81 -7.72 -17.07
CA ILE A 153 28.80 -6.25 -16.93
C ILE A 153 30.01 -5.78 -16.12
N GLU A 154 30.29 -6.41 -14.99
CA GLU A 154 31.45 -6.06 -14.15
C GLU A 154 32.76 -6.20 -14.92
N ALA A 155 32.95 -7.31 -15.63
CA ALA A 155 34.15 -7.54 -16.43
C ALA A 155 34.27 -6.55 -17.60
N ALA A 156 33.16 -6.24 -18.29
CA ALA A 156 33.17 -5.34 -19.44
C ALA A 156 33.36 -3.87 -19.06
N GLN A 157 32.84 -3.44 -17.90
CA GLN A 157 32.84 -2.04 -17.46
C GLN A 157 33.92 -1.73 -16.41
N GLY A 158 34.69 -2.74 -15.97
CA GLY A 158 35.77 -2.58 -15.00
C GLY A 158 35.29 -2.46 -13.54
N TRP A 159 34.11 -2.97 -13.22
CA TRP A 159 33.56 -2.93 -11.87
C TRP A 159 34.08 -4.06 -10.97
N ARG A 160 33.90 -3.89 -9.66
CA ARG A 160 34.38 -4.84 -8.67
C ARG A 160 33.47 -6.07 -8.63
N GLU A 161 34.07 -7.25 -8.76
CA GLU A 161 33.34 -8.52 -8.72
C GLU A 161 32.65 -8.71 -7.36
N THR A 162 31.36 -9.02 -7.39
CA THR A 162 30.56 -9.24 -6.17
C THR A 162 30.30 -10.73 -5.94
N PRO A 163 30.22 -11.27 -4.71
CA PRO A 163 29.90 -12.68 -4.49
C PRO A 163 28.54 -13.10 -5.09
N GLY A 164 28.39 -14.33 -5.56
CA GLY A 164 27.14 -14.78 -6.19
C GLY A 164 27.14 -16.19 -6.77
N LEU A 165 26.04 -16.54 -7.46
CA LEU A 165 25.85 -17.84 -8.13
C LEU A 165 26.79 -18.07 -9.31
N MET A 166 27.35 -17.00 -9.87
CA MET A 166 28.25 -16.99 -11.01
C MET A 166 29.51 -16.20 -10.64
N LYS A 167 30.65 -16.64 -11.17
CA LYS A 167 31.96 -15.97 -11.06
C LYS A 167 32.59 -15.75 -12.43
N TRP A 168 33.43 -14.73 -12.56
CA TRP A 168 34.12 -14.47 -13.83
C TRP A 168 35.33 -15.39 -14.01
N SER A 169 35.41 -16.09 -15.15
CA SER A 169 36.59 -16.86 -15.54
C SER A 169 37.42 -16.05 -16.53
N LYS A 170 38.58 -15.55 -16.09
CA LYS A 170 39.52 -14.83 -16.97
C LYS A 170 40.03 -15.71 -18.12
N GLU A 171 40.29 -16.99 -17.84
CA GLU A 171 40.76 -17.97 -18.84
C GLU A 171 39.75 -18.19 -19.97
N ARG A 172 38.45 -18.29 -19.61
CA ARG A 172 37.39 -18.57 -20.59
C ARG A 172 36.71 -17.30 -21.12
N GLY A 173 37.04 -16.13 -20.60
CA GLY A 173 36.38 -14.87 -20.94
C GLY A 173 34.86 -14.88 -20.73
N GLN A 174 34.37 -15.66 -19.75
CA GLN A 174 32.93 -15.80 -19.51
C GLN A 174 32.61 -16.07 -18.03
N ALA A 175 31.35 -15.81 -17.66
CA ALA A 175 30.82 -16.12 -16.34
C ALA A 175 30.49 -17.62 -16.20
N ILE A 176 31.09 -18.27 -15.20
CA ILE A 176 30.91 -19.70 -14.90
C ILE A 176 30.19 -19.89 -13.56
N PRO A 177 29.50 -21.02 -13.33
CA PRO A 177 28.88 -21.30 -12.04
C PRO A 177 29.89 -21.32 -10.90
N THR A 178 29.55 -20.69 -9.79
CA THR A 178 30.38 -20.73 -8.57
C THR A 178 30.35 -22.14 -7.97
N PRO A 179 31.51 -22.77 -7.69
CA PRO A 179 31.59 -24.10 -7.08
C PRO A 179 30.78 -24.22 -5.79
N ALA A 180 30.24 -25.41 -5.50
CA ALA A 180 29.36 -25.62 -4.33
C ALA A 180 30.04 -25.24 -3.00
N VAL A 181 31.30 -25.64 -2.81
CA VAL A 181 32.10 -25.33 -1.60
C VAL A 181 32.23 -23.82 -1.38
N GLU A 182 32.51 -23.08 -2.47
CA GLU A 182 32.63 -21.62 -2.41
C GLU A 182 31.27 -20.95 -2.12
N ARG A 183 30.18 -21.46 -2.72
CA ARG A 183 28.81 -20.98 -2.43
C ARG A 183 28.42 -21.22 -0.96
N GLU A 184 28.79 -22.36 -0.39
CA GLU A 184 28.53 -22.67 1.02
C GLU A 184 29.31 -21.75 1.95
N ALA A 185 30.59 -21.48 1.66
CA ALA A 185 31.39 -20.52 2.40
C ALA A 185 30.82 -19.09 2.31
N GLN A 186 30.37 -18.66 1.13
CA GLN A 186 29.71 -17.36 0.92
C GLN A 186 28.39 -17.27 1.72
N GLN A 187 27.56 -18.32 1.70
CA GLN A 187 26.31 -18.35 2.46
C GLN A 187 26.53 -18.40 3.97
N ALA A 188 27.57 -19.09 4.46
CA ALA A 188 27.90 -19.14 5.88
C ALA A 188 28.27 -17.77 6.44
N LYS A 189 28.88 -16.90 5.61
CA LYS A 189 29.22 -15.51 5.95
C LYS A 189 28.04 -14.54 5.77
N ARG A 190 27.00 -14.93 5.03
CA ARG A 190 25.89 -14.04 4.67
C ARG A 190 24.92 -13.90 5.83
N LYS A 191 24.68 -12.66 6.24
CA LYS A 191 23.67 -12.31 7.23
C LYS A 191 22.25 -12.39 6.63
N PRO A 192 21.26 -12.94 7.35
CA PRO A 192 19.86 -12.86 6.94
C PRO A 192 19.40 -11.41 6.79
N GLU A 193 18.66 -11.11 5.73
CA GLU A 193 18.21 -9.75 5.39
C GLU A 193 17.43 -9.08 6.53
N ARG A 194 16.59 -9.84 7.24
CA ARG A 194 15.84 -9.34 8.41
C ARG A 194 16.76 -8.95 9.58
N ALA A 195 17.86 -9.66 9.75
CA ALA A 195 18.86 -9.35 10.77
C ALA A 195 19.72 -8.15 10.35
N ALA A 196 20.12 -8.07 9.08
CA ALA A 196 20.83 -6.91 8.54
C ALA A 196 20.00 -5.62 8.62
N ASN A 197 18.72 -5.67 8.23
CA ASN A 197 17.82 -4.52 8.28
C ASN A 197 17.49 -4.09 9.72
N MET A 198 17.39 -5.05 10.66
CA MET A 198 17.18 -4.72 12.07
C MET A 198 18.35 -3.90 12.60
N GLU A 199 19.58 -4.36 12.36
CA GLU A 199 20.78 -3.69 12.88
C GLU A 199 21.01 -2.31 12.26
N SER A 200 20.79 -2.17 10.95
CA SER A 200 20.93 -0.88 10.27
C SER A 200 19.95 0.18 10.77
N HIS A 201 18.74 -0.23 11.18
CA HIS A 201 17.70 0.71 11.64
C HIS A 201 17.62 0.90 13.16
N SER A 202 18.11 -0.04 13.96
CA SER A 202 17.96 -0.02 15.43
C SER A 202 19.25 0.25 16.20
N TYR A 203 20.39 0.38 15.52
CA TYR A 203 21.73 0.49 16.12
C TYR A 203 22.00 -0.57 17.21
N SER A 204 21.29 -1.69 17.15
CA SER A 204 21.27 -2.75 18.16
C SER A 204 21.61 -4.07 17.49
N GLU A 205 22.52 -4.85 18.08
CA GLU A 205 22.89 -6.17 17.57
C GLU A 205 21.66 -7.09 17.44
N SER A 206 21.56 -7.82 16.32
CA SER A 206 20.52 -8.82 16.12
C SER A 206 20.86 -10.14 16.83
N LEU A 207 19.84 -10.90 17.22
CA LEU A 207 20.03 -12.25 17.78
C LEU A 207 20.87 -13.16 16.87
N PHE A 208 20.82 -12.98 15.55
CA PHE A 208 21.69 -13.73 14.63
C PHE A 208 23.17 -13.38 14.82
N SER A 209 23.51 -12.09 14.94
CA SER A 209 24.89 -11.66 15.21
C SER A 209 25.37 -12.12 16.58
N TYR A 210 24.53 -11.96 17.60
CA TYR A 210 24.83 -12.43 18.94
C TYR A 210 25.18 -13.93 18.94
N VAL A 211 24.32 -14.77 18.35
CA VAL A 211 24.58 -16.21 18.23
C VAL A 211 25.90 -16.50 17.49
N LYS A 212 26.24 -15.74 16.44
CA LYS A 212 27.50 -15.93 15.70
C LYS A 212 28.74 -15.45 16.46
N SER A 213 28.58 -14.47 17.34
CA SER A 213 29.65 -14.03 18.25
C SER A 213 29.86 -15.03 19.41
N THR A 214 28.81 -15.77 19.79
CA THR A 214 28.89 -16.78 20.84
C THR A 214 29.64 -18.03 20.35
N GLY A 215 30.33 -18.71 21.27
CA GLY A 215 30.93 -20.03 21.03
C GLY A 215 29.92 -21.16 20.84
N ALA A 216 28.61 -20.88 20.91
CA ALA A 216 27.53 -21.86 20.95
C ALA A 216 27.55 -22.84 19.76
N GLU A 217 27.85 -22.38 18.54
CA GLU A 217 27.88 -23.27 17.37
C GLU A 217 29.03 -24.30 17.47
N LYS A 218 30.17 -23.91 18.05
CA LYS A 218 31.31 -24.81 18.25
C LYS A 218 31.00 -25.86 19.32
N GLU A 219 30.39 -25.46 20.44
CA GLU A 219 29.97 -26.36 21.51
C GLU A 219 28.90 -27.34 21.03
N LEU A 220 27.88 -26.87 20.29
CA LEU A 220 26.88 -27.74 19.70
C LEU A 220 27.51 -28.77 18.75
N ARG A 221 28.48 -28.37 17.92
CA ARG A 221 29.20 -29.32 17.06
C ARG A 221 29.98 -30.35 17.86
N GLN A 222 30.53 -30.00 19.02
CA GLN A 222 31.27 -30.94 19.87
C GLN A 222 30.32 -31.94 20.52
N ILE A 223 29.18 -31.48 21.05
CA ILE A 223 28.16 -32.34 21.66
C ILE A 223 27.62 -33.33 20.61
N LEU A 224 27.26 -32.83 19.43
CA LEU A 224 26.70 -33.63 18.34
C LEU A 224 27.74 -34.48 17.58
N ARG A 225 28.98 -34.58 18.08
CA ARG A 225 29.94 -35.61 17.64
C ARG A 225 29.89 -36.85 18.53
N GLY A 226 29.38 -36.75 19.75
CA GLY A 226 29.18 -37.91 20.62
C GLY A 226 27.97 -38.72 20.15
N ASP A 227 28.06 -40.05 20.22
CA ASP A 227 26.99 -40.96 19.80
C ASP A 227 25.81 -40.98 20.79
N ASP A 228 26.00 -40.54 22.04
CA ASP A 228 25.00 -40.50 23.10
C ASP A 228 24.35 -39.12 23.31
N ALA A 229 24.50 -38.20 22.35
CA ALA A 229 23.97 -36.84 22.49
C ALA A 229 22.43 -36.85 22.57
N THR A 230 21.87 -36.09 23.51
CA THR A 230 20.41 -35.95 23.68
C THR A 230 19.93 -34.52 23.41
N TRP A 231 18.61 -34.35 23.25
CA TRP A 231 18.02 -33.01 23.18
C TRP A 231 18.24 -32.18 24.45
N ALA A 232 18.41 -32.83 25.61
CA ALA A 232 18.71 -32.14 26.86
C ALA A 232 20.10 -31.49 26.82
N ASP A 233 21.10 -32.17 26.27
CA ASP A 233 22.47 -31.64 26.12
C ASP A 233 22.52 -30.44 25.19
N VAL A 234 21.76 -30.50 24.09
CA VAL A 234 21.61 -29.38 23.14
C VAL A 234 20.99 -28.17 23.81
N GLN A 235 19.90 -28.36 24.56
CA GLN A 235 19.23 -27.27 25.28
C GLN A 235 20.09 -26.71 26.41
N TYR A 236 20.81 -27.57 27.14
CA TYR A 236 21.74 -27.16 28.20
C TYR A 236 22.88 -26.30 27.65
N SER A 237 23.51 -26.73 26.57
CA SER A 237 24.57 -25.96 25.90
C SER A 237 24.06 -24.62 25.41
N LEU A 238 22.89 -24.57 24.75
CA LEU A 238 22.30 -23.31 24.32
C LEU A 238 21.94 -22.40 25.50
N GLY A 239 21.42 -22.97 26.58
CA GLY A 239 21.06 -22.25 27.81
C GLY A 239 22.24 -21.51 28.42
N ARG A 240 23.47 -22.07 28.36
CA ARG A 240 24.70 -21.41 28.82
C ARG A 240 25.03 -20.11 28.07
N HIS A 241 24.53 -19.97 26.84
CA HIS A 241 24.68 -18.76 26.02
C HIS A 241 23.43 -17.86 26.08
N GLY A 242 22.47 -18.16 26.97
CA GLY A 242 21.20 -17.43 27.07
C GLY A 242 20.25 -17.71 25.90
N LEU A 243 20.41 -18.85 25.23
CA LEU A 243 19.63 -19.25 24.06
C LEU A 243 18.73 -20.45 24.37
N GLN A 244 17.58 -20.49 23.72
CA GLN A 244 16.63 -21.60 23.81
C GLN A 244 16.26 -22.08 22.41
N LEU A 245 16.09 -23.39 22.26
CA LEU A 245 15.62 -23.99 21.02
C LEU A 245 14.14 -24.37 21.14
N GLU A 246 13.33 -23.85 20.23
CA GLU A 246 11.91 -24.16 20.09
C GLU A 246 11.67 -25.01 18.84
N ARG A 247 10.79 -26.01 18.92
CA ARG A 247 10.36 -26.81 17.77
C ARG A 247 9.06 -26.25 17.19
N ALA A 248 9.11 -25.82 15.94
CA ALA A 248 7.94 -25.31 15.22
C ALA A 248 6.98 -26.44 14.82
N ALA A 249 5.69 -26.12 14.74
CA ALA A 249 4.61 -27.08 14.40
C ALA A 249 4.78 -27.80 13.04
N LYS A 250 5.63 -27.29 12.16
CA LYS A 250 5.96 -27.89 10.84
C LYS A 250 7.31 -28.61 10.83
N GLY A 251 7.86 -28.96 11.99
CA GLY A 251 9.08 -29.77 12.14
C GLY A 251 10.41 -29.01 11.99
N GLY A 252 10.40 -27.68 11.91
CA GLY A 252 11.62 -26.86 11.93
C GLY A 252 12.00 -26.40 13.34
N PHE A 253 13.24 -25.92 13.54
CA PHE A 253 13.71 -25.39 14.83
C PHE A 253 13.93 -23.87 14.77
N THR A 254 13.65 -23.20 15.88
CA THR A 254 13.81 -21.75 16.08
C THR A 254 14.65 -21.51 17.33
N VAL A 255 15.65 -20.63 17.22
CA VAL A 255 16.47 -20.18 18.34
C VAL A 255 15.89 -18.87 18.85
N THR A 256 15.73 -18.76 20.17
CA THR A 256 15.21 -17.57 20.83
C THR A 256 16.03 -17.22 22.06
N ASP A 257 16.10 -15.93 22.37
CA ASP A 257 16.65 -15.37 23.61
C ASP A 257 15.52 -14.93 24.57
N GLY A 258 14.26 -15.31 24.27
CA GLY A 258 13.05 -14.89 24.98
C GLY A 258 12.33 -13.68 24.36
N GLN A 259 13.01 -12.82 23.62
CA GLN A 259 12.43 -11.62 22.99
C GLN A 259 12.44 -11.71 21.46
N ASN A 260 13.57 -12.15 20.90
CA ASN A 260 13.87 -12.27 19.49
C ASN A 260 13.85 -13.74 19.07
N ARG A 261 13.55 -13.97 17.79
CA ARG A 261 13.47 -15.33 17.22
C ARG A 261 14.20 -15.38 15.89
N VAL A 262 15.06 -16.37 15.71
CA VAL A 262 15.80 -16.64 14.47
C VAL A 262 15.67 -18.12 14.12
N LYS A 263 15.59 -18.46 12.83
CA LYS A 263 15.52 -19.85 12.39
C LYS A 263 16.84 -20.57 12.70
N ALA A 264 16.78 -21.76 13.30
CA ALA A 264 17.99 -22.49 13.70
C ALA A 264 18.88 -22.86 12.49
N SER A 265 18.29 -23.15 11.32
CA SER A 265 19.07 -23.40 10.10
C SER A 265 19.85 -22.20 9.57
N ASP A 266 19.52 -21.00 10.05
CA ASP A 266 20.22 -19.77 9.69
C ASP A 266 21.29 -19.49 10.77
N ALA A 267 20.89 -19.51 12.05
CA ALA A 267 21.78 -19.25 13.19
C ALA A 267 22.88 -20.32 13.36
N PHE A 268 22.53 -21.60 13.22
CA PHE A 268 23.40 -22.77 13.43
C PHE A 268 23.41 -23.66 12.19
N ARG A 269 23.72 -23.06 11.03
CA ARG A 269 23.60 -23.73 9.72
C ARG A 269 24.32 -25.07 9.64
N SER A 270 25.55 -25.17 10.16
CA SER A 270 26.32 -26.42 10.10
C SER A 270 25.72 -27.57 10.90
N VAL A 271 24.75 -27.28 11.78
CA VAL A 271 24.10 -28.24 12.68
C VAL A 271 22.67 -28.52 12.23
N PHE A 272 21.95 -27.52 11.72
CA PHE A 272 20.51 -27.64 11.40
C PHE A 272 20.19 -27.55 9.90
N SER A 273 21.19 -27.44 9.01
CA SER A 273 21.01 -27.40 7.55
C SER A 273 21.64 -28.62 6.88
N GLY A 274 20.96 -29.18 5.88
CA GLY A 274 21.42 -30.35 5.12
C GLY A 274 20.73 -31.65 5.55
N LYS A 275 20.76 -32.65 4.67
CA LYS A 275 20.11 -33.96 4.90
C LYS A 275 20.83 -34.73 6.01
N GLU A 276 22.15 -34.86 5.94
CA GLU A 276 22.97 -35.57 6.93
C GLU A 276 22.78 -35.04 8.36
N ASN A 277 22.70 -33.72 8.50
CA ASN A 277 22.43 -33.08 9.78
C ASN A 277 21.03 -33.35 10.30
N ARG A 278 20.02 -33.44 9.42
CA ARG A 278 18.67 -33.85 9.81
C ARG A 278 18.67 -35.28 10.33
N ASP A 279 19.31 -36.19 9.60
CA ASP A 279 19.42 -37.59 9.99
C ASP A 279 20.15 -37.72 11.35
N ARG A 280 21.14 -36.87 11.63
CA ARG A 280 21.81 -36.79 12.93
C ARG A 280 20.91 -36.26 14.05
N LEU A 281 20.14 -35.20 13.79
CA LEU A 281 19.20 -34.65 14.78
C LEU A 281 18.05 -35.60 15.10
N GLU A 282 17.66 -36.47 14.16
CA GLU A 282 16.66 -37.52 14.39
C GLU A 282 17.17 -38.62 15.33
N ARG A 283 18.50 -38.87 15.38
CA ARG A 283 19.12 -39.82 16.31
C ARG A 283 19.14 -39.35 17.76
N LEU A 284 18.89 -38.07 18.03
CA LEU A 284 18.82 -37.50 19.39
C LEU A 284 17.57 -37.95 20.18
N GLY A 285 16.68 -38.72 19.55
CA GLY A 285 15.50 -39.29 20.19
C GLY A 285 14.35 -38.30 20.37
N GLU A 286 13.51 -38.56 21.39
CA GLU A 286 12.33 -37.75 21.67
C GLU A 286 12.70 -36.32 22.07
N TRP A 287 11.99 -35.35 21.47
CA TRP A 287 12.22 -33.94 21.72
C TRP A 287 11.91 -33.57 23.17
N SER A 288 12.90 -33.00 23.88
CA SER A 288 12.73 -32.45 25.23
C SER A 288 12.86 -30.92 25.24
N PRO A 289 11.87 -30.17 25.78
CA PRO A 289 12.00 -28.73 25.97
C PRO A 289 13.05 -28.42 27.06
N GLY A 290 13.90 -27.43 26.82
CA GLY A 290 14.92 -27.00 27.79
C GLY A 290 14.31 -26.41 29.07
N ASP A 291 15.02 -26.55 30.18
CA ASP A 291 14.61 -26.02 31.49
C ASP A 291 14.74 -24.48 31.51
N ARG A 292 13.67 -23.78 31.91
CA ARG A 292 13.57 -22.31 31.81
C ARG A 292 14.51 -21.58 32.78
N GLY A 293 14.94 -22.25 33.85
CA GLY A 293 15.72 -21.65 34.95
C GLY A 293 17.15 -21.23 34.61
N ILE A 294 17.76 -21.77 33.53
CA ILE A 294 19.16 -21.45 33.17
C ILE A 294 19.25 -20.11 32.39
N ALA A 295 18.24 -19.78 31.58
CA ALA A 295 18.24 -18.57 30.74
C ALA A 295 17.99 -17.27 31.54
N GLU A 296 17.30 -17.37 32.68
CA GLU A 296 16.92 -16.22 33.52
C GLU A 296 18.13 -15.60 34.27
N ASN A 297 19.21 -16.37 34.48
CA ASN A 297 20.33 -15.97 35.35
C ASN A 297 21.51 -15.29 34.63
N ILE A 298 21.56 -15.31 33.29
CA ILE A 298 22.64 -14.68 32.49
C ILE A 298 22.17 -13.38 31.81
N TYR A 299 20.86 -13.23 31.56
CA TYR A 299 20.28 -12.08 30.88
C TYR A 299 20.48 -10.74 31.63
N SER A 300 20.71 -10.80 32.94
CA SER A 300 20.87 -9.62 33.80
C SER A 300 22.26 -8.96 33.73
N ARG A 301 23.25 -9.53 33.03
CA ARG A 301 24.65 -9.01 33.04
C ARG A 301 25.13 -8.29 31.78
N HIS A 302 24.46 -8.39 30.63
CA HIS A 302 25.01 -7.87 29.36
C HIS A 302 24.14 -6.92 28.55
N ARG A 303 23.07 -6.37 29.14
CA ARG A 303 22.37 -5.23 28.55
C ARG A 303 21.72 -4.42 29.66
N GLU A 304 22.39 -3.37 30.11
CA GLU A 304 21.69 -2.22 30.70
C GLU A 304 21.21 -1.32 29.55
N PRO A 305 19.93 -1.39 29.13
CA PRO A 305 19.32 -0.26 28.48
C PRO A 305 19.07 0.82 29.54
N GLN A 306 19.74 1.97 29.41
CA GLN A 306 19.34 3.18 30.12
C GLN A 306 17.88 3.47 29.79
N GLN A 307 16.98 3.21 30.73
CA GLN A 307 15.61 3.70 30.68
C GLN A 307 15.58 5.10 31.28
N PRO A 308 14.93 6.08 30.64
CA PRO A 308 14.58 7.32 31.32
C PRO A 308 13.53 7.02 32.39
N GLU A 309 13.75 7.57 33.58
CA GLU A 309 12.93 7.45 34.77
C GLU A 309 11.45 7.74 34.46
N LYS A 310 10.57 6.80 34.83
CA LYS A 310 9.13 7.04 34.89
C LYS A 310 8.82 7.54 36.30
N GLU A 311 8.49 8.82 36.38
CA GLU A 311 7.92 9.43 37.58
C GLU A 311 6.72 8.62 38.07
N ALA A 312 6.76 8.30 39.36
CA ALA A 312 5.73 7.60 40.09
C ALA A 312 4.38 8.36 40.00
N VAL A 313 3.40 7.71 39.37
CA VAL A 313 2.00 8.13 39.53
C VAL A 313 1.57 7.65 40.92
N LYS A 314 1.51 8.60 41.86
CA LYS A 314 0.89 8.42 43.17
C LYS A 314 -0.57 7.99 43.00
N GLU A 315 -0.93 6.88 43.65
CA GLU A 315 -2.31 6.50 43.89
C GLU A 315 -3.03 7.63 44.65
N ILE A 316 -4.14 8.11 44.09
CA ILE A 316 -5.07 9.02 44.78
C ILE A 316 -6.28 8.17 45.21
N PRO A 317 -6.68 8.18 46.50
CA PRO A 317 -7.78 7.37 47.01
C PRO A 317 -9.12 7.78 46.38
N GLN A 318 -9.95 6.80 46.05
CA GLN A 318 -11.35 7.02 45.68
C GLN A 318 -12.12 7.50 46.91
N GLN A 319 -12.35 8.82 47.01
CA GLN A 319 -13.41 9.37 47.84
C GLN A 319 -14.67 9.52 46.98
N GLY A 320 -15.72 8.83 47.41
CA GLY A 320 -17.05 8.93 46.84
C GLY A 320 -17.60 10.34 46.96
N GLN A 321 -18.02 10.90 45.82
CA GLN A 321 -18.98 11.98 45.79
C GLN A 321 -20.22 11.48 45.04
N GLU A 322 -21.24 11.17 45.82
CA GLU A 322 -22.61 11.05 45.36
C GLU A 322 -23.04 12.38 44.74
N THR A 323 -23.48 12.35 43.48
CA THR A 323 -24.31 13.43 42.91
C THR A 323 -25.78 13.01 42.95
N PRO A 324 -26.65 13.76 43.65
CA PRO A 324 -28.08 13.45 43.78
C PRO A 324 -28.94 13.92 42.58
N ARG A 325 -30.08 13.23 42.41
CA ARG A 325 -31.26 13.51 41.56
C ARG A 325 -31.15 12.93 40.13
N GLU A 326 -32.09 12.15 39.60
CA GLU A 326 -33.54 12.25 39.77
C GLU A 326 -34.25 10.95 39.29
N GLN A 327 -35.03 10.33 40.20
CA GLN A 327 -36.27 9.59 39.93
C GLN A 327 -36.26 8.47 38.87
N ALA A 328 -35.61 7.34 39.20
CA ALA A 328 -35.96 6.06 38.61
C ALA A 328 -37.28 5.55 39.22
N ARG A 329 -38.37 5.62 38.43
CA ARG A 329 -39.59 4.84 38.70
C ARG A 329 -39.21 3.36 38.85
N PRO A 330 -39.72 2.61 39.85
CA PRO A 330 -39.44 1.20 39.96
C PRO A 330 -40.01 0.50 38.72
N TYR A 331 -39.09 -0.01 37.89
CA TYR A 331 -39.45 -0.80 36.72
C TYR A 331 -40.18 -2.05 37.24
N ARG A 332 -41.47 -2.20 36.91
CA ARG A 332 -42.20 -3.46 37.03
C ARG A 332 -41.44 -4.53 36.22
N ARG A 333 -40.51 -5.22 36.86
CA ARG A 333 -40.08 -6.55 36.44
C ARG A 333 -41.16 -7.50 36.94
N ASP A 334 -41.62 -8.34 36.01
CA ASP A 334 -42.40 -9.55 36.25
C ASP A 334 -43.94 -9.40 36.29
N ASP A 335 -44.51 -8.90 35.18
CA ASP A 335 -45.85 -9.33 34.73
C ASP A 335 -45.66 -10.50 33.73
N PRO A 336 -45.95 -11.76 34.12
CA PRO A 336 -45.86 -12.92 33.23
C PRO A 336 -46.69 -12.76 31.95
N ALA A 337 -47.84 -12.09 32.03
CA ALA A 337 -48.68 -11.85 30.86
C ALA A 337 -48.03 -10.85 29.89
N ALA A 338 -47.24 -9.88 30.39
CA ALA A 338 -46.44 -8.99 29.54
C ALA A 338 -45.28 -9.72 28.85
N GLN A 339 -44.67 -10.71 29.52
CA GLN A 339 -43.62 -11.54 28.93
C GLN A 339 -44.20 -12.45 27.83
N GLU A 340 -45.35 -13.06 28.08
CA GLU A 340 -46.05 -13.91 27.12
C GLU A 340 -46.52 -13.11 25.88
N ARG A 341 -47.08 -11.91 26.06
CA ARG A 341 -47.41 -10.99 24.96
C ARG A 341 -46.18 -10.63 24.11
N ARG A 342 -45.02 -10.40 24.74
CA ARG A 342 -43.76 -10.12 24.02
C ARG A 342 -43.24 -11.33 23.26
N ALA A 343 -43.38 -12.54 23.82
CA ALA A 343 -43.00 -13.79 23.19
C ALA A 343 -43.88 -14.10 21.97
N ARG A 344 -45.21 -13.98 22.08
CA ARG A 344 -46.14 -14.13 20.94
C ARG A 344 -45.83 -13.14 19.82
N GLN A 345 -45.66 -11.85 20.14
CA GLN A 345 -45.25 -10.84 19.15
C GLN A 345 -43.86 -11.12 18.56
N ALA A 346 -42.96 -11.78 19.27
CA ALA A 346 -41.65 -12.17 18.73
C ALA A 346 -41.78 -13.32 17.72
N GLU A 347 -42.63 -14.32 18.00
CA GLU A 347 -42.90 -15.42 17.07
C GLU A 347 -43.67 -14.96 15.84
N GLU A 348 -44.68 -14.10 15.99
CA GLU A 348 -45.39 -13.46 14.87
C GLU A 348 -44.43 -12.68 13.96
N ARG A 349 -43.50 -11.91 14.54
CA ARG A 349 -42.46 -11.20 13.77
C ARG A 349 -41.51 -12.16 13.06
N LYS A 350 -41.22 -13.31 13.66
CA LYS A 350 -40.34 -14.33 13.06
C LYS A 350 -41.03 -15.02 11.89
N GLN A 351 -42.30 -15.39 12.03
CA GLN A 351 -43.12 -15.95 10.95
C GLN A 351 -43.28 -14.94 9.79
N ALA A 352 -43.59 -13.68 10.09
CA ALA A 352 -43.70 -12.63 9.07
C ALA A 352 -42.38 -12.40 8.28
N ARG A 353 -41.22 -12.56 8.95
CA ARG A 353 -39.91 -12.49 8.29
C ARG A 353 -39.60 -13.72 7.42
N ALA A 354 -40.09 -14.90 7.81
CA ALA A 354 -39.97 -16.12 7.01
C ALA A 354 -40.76 -15.98 5.69
N VAL A 355 -42.02 -15.55 5.78
CA VAL A 355 -42.86 -15.28 4.58
C VAL A 355 -42.23 -14.22 3.67
N LEU A 356 -41.64 -13.16 4.25
CA LEU A 356 -40.93 -12.13 3.49
C LEU A 356 -39.71 -12.70 2.74
N TRP A 357 -39.00 -13.66 3.33
CA TRP A 357 -37.88 -14.33 2.68
C TRP A 357 -38.35 -15.22 1.53
N ASP A 358 -39.46 -15.93 1.69
CA ASP A 358 -40.02 -16.80 0.66
C ASP A 358 -40.46 -15.99 -0.57
N ARG A 359 -41.14 -14.86 -0.36
CA ARG A 359 -41.49 -13.89 -1.42
C ARG A 359 -40.26 -13.43 -2.21
N TYR A 360 -39.16 -13.13 -1.51
CA TYR A 360 -37.90 -12.77 -2.18
C TYR A 360 -37.33 -13.91 -3.01
N GLN A 361 -37.39 -15.15 -2.54
CA GLN A 361 -36.91 -16.29 -3.32
C GLN A 361 -37.74 -16.50 -4.60
N GLU A 362 -39.05 -16.32 -4.53
CA GLU A 362 -39.94 -16.41 -5.70
C GLU A 362 -39.65 -15.32 -6.72
N GLU A 363 -39.57 -14.05 -6.30
CA GLU A 363 -39.23 -12.95 -7.20
C GLU A 363 -37.83 -13.10 -7.80
N LYS A 364 -36.87 -13.61 -7.02
CA LYS A 364 -35.53 -13.92 -7.51
C LYS A 364 -35.54 -15.04 -8.57
N ARG A 365 -36.37 -16.08 -8.39
CA ARG A 365 -36.56 -17.15 -9.37
C ARG A 365 -37.24 -16.62 -10.64
N ALA A 366 -38.25 -15.76 -10.51
CA ALA A 366 -38.89 -15.10 -11.64
C ALA A 366 -37.91 -14.19 -12.40
N TRP A 367 -37.07 -13.44 -11.69
CA TRP A 367 -36.01 -12.62 -12.28
C TRP A 367 -35.01 -13.46 -13.08
N ALA A 368 -34.57 -14.59 -12.54
CA ALA A 368 -33.64 -15.49 -13.21
C ALA A 368 -34.22 -16.11 -14.49
N LYS A 369 -35.55 -16.27 -14.58
CA LYS A 369 -36.24 -16.70 -15.80
C LYS A 369 -36.34 -15.58 -16.84
N LYS A 370 -36.58 -14.33 -16.40
CA LYS A 370 -36.75 -13.16 -17.27
C LYS A 370 -35.43 -12.63 -17.82
N TYR A 371 -34.36 -12.68 -17.02
CA TYR A 371 -33.05 -12.15 -17.38
C TYR A 371 -32.00 -13.26 -17.35
N SER A 372 -31.51 -13.64 -18.53
CA SER A 372 -30.43 -14.61 -18.65
C SER A 372 -29.07 -13.89 -18.75
N PRO A 373 -28.03 -14.35 -18.02
CA PRO A 373 -26.68 -13.83 -18.21
C PRO A 373 -26.20 -14.02 -19.66
N PRO A 374 -25.22 -13.23 -20.13
CA PRO A 374 -24.65 -13.40 -21.46
C PRO A 374 -24.11 -14.82 -21.65
N ASP A 375 -24.44 -15.45 -22.79
CA ASP A 375 -23.96 -16.80 -23.11
C ASP A 375 -22.42 -16.84 -23.14
N LYS A 376 -21.85 -17.77 -22.35
CA LYS A 376 -20.41 -17.97 -22.24
C LYS A 376 -19.78 -18.32 -23.60
N LYS A 377 -20.45 -19.09 -24.46
CA LYS A 377 -19.93 -19.45 -25.79
C LYS A 377 -19.85 -18.22 -26.68
N TRP A 378 -20.93 -17.44 -26.76
CA TRP A 378 -20.96 -16.18 -27.48
C TRP A 378 -19.87 -15.20 -27.02
N VAL A 379 -19.70 -15.05 -25.69
CA VAL A 379 -18.64 -14.20 -25.11
C VAL A 379 -17.26 -14.67 -25.53
N ALA A 380 -16.98 -15.97 -25.46
CA ALA A 380 -15.71 -16.53 -25.86
C ALA A 380 -15.42 -16.29 -27.35
N GLU A 381 -16.43 -16.45 -28.22
CA GLU A 381 -16.28 -16.22 -29.66
C GLU A 381 -15.99 -14.74 -29.97
N ARG A 382 -16.64 -13.80 -29.27
CA ARG A 382 -16.35 -12.36 -29.44
C ARG A 382 -14.89 -12.00 -29.08
N TYR A 383 -14.37 -12.53 -27.97
CA TYR A 383 -12.97 -12.31 -27.61
C TYR A 383 -12.00 -12.97 -28.59
N LYS A 384 -12.37 -14.13 -29.15
CA LYS A 384 -11.60 -14.84 -30.18
C LYS A 384 -11.57 -14.05 -31.48
N GLN A 385 -12.69 -13.47 -31.91
CA GLN A 385 -12.77 -12.62 -33.10
C GLN A 385 -11.85 -11.40 -32.99
N ILE A 386 -11.86 -10.69 -31.85
CA ILE A 386 -10.96 -9.55 -31.64
C ILE A 386 -9.48 -9.98 -31.76
N GLY A 387 -9.15 -11.18 -31.27
CA GLY A 387 -7.80 -11.75 -31.44
C GLY A 387 -7.47 -12.11 -32.89
N ALA A 388 -8.43 -12.65 -33.64
CA ALA A 388 -8.28 -12.97 -35.06
C ALA A 388 -8.07 -11.70 -35.90
N ASP A 389 -8.87 -10.66 -35.67
CA ASP A 389 -8.75 -9.36 -36.36
C ASP A 389 -7.37 -8.73 -36.12
N LEU A 390 -6.90 -8.73 -34.87
CA LEU A 390 -5.57 -8.24 -34.52
C LEU A 390 -4.47 -9.03 -35.25
N LYS A 391 -4.61 -10.36 -35.34
CA LYS A 391 -3.65 -11.22 -36.05
C LYS A 391 -3.62 -10.87 -37.54
N ALA A 392 -4.77 -10.66 -38.16
CA ALA A 392 -4.89 -10.28 -39.57
C ALA A 392 -4.29 -8.88 -39.83
N GLU A 393 -4.61 -7.88 -39.01
CA GLU A 393 -4.07 -6.52 -39.13
C GLU A 393 -2.54 -6.51 -39.01
N ARG A 394 -1.99 -7.28 -38.06
CA ARG A 394 -0.53 -7.42 -37.90
C ARG A 394 0.14 -8.08 -39.08
N GLU A 395 -0.51 -9.06 -39.70
CA GLU A 395 0.02 -9.72 -40.88
C GLU A 395 0.06 -8.76 -42.08
N LEU A 396 -0.97 -7.93 -42.26
CA LEU A 396 -0.95 -6.85 -43.25
C LEU A 396 0.17 -5.84 -42.97
N ILE A 397 0.38 -5.48 -41.71
CA ILE A 397 1.50 -4.61 -41.32
C ILE A 397 2.84 -5.25 -41.67
N ARG A 398 3.04 -6.54 -41.39
CA ARG A 398 4.29 -7.26 -41.73
C ARG A 398 4.55 -7.31 -43.24
N ARG A 399 3.50 -7.43 -44.05
CA ARG A 399 3.62 -7.47 -45.52
C ARG A 399 3.95 -6.11 -46.12
N ARG A 400 3.40 -5.02 -45.56
CA ARG A 400 3.56 -3.66 -46.11
C ARG A 400 4.79 -2.90 -45.60
N THR A 401 5.38 -3.34 -44.48
CA THR A 401 6.51 -2.66 -43.85
C THR A 401 7.74 -3.55 -43.82
N LYS A 402 8.93 -2.93 -43.94
CA LYS A 402 10.20 -3.65 -43.83
C LYS A 402 10.42 -4.19 -42.41
N PRO A 403 11.17 -5.29 -42.24
CA PRO A 403 11.50 -5.78 -40.93
C PRO A 403 12.24 -4.76 -40.05
N ARG A 404 11.93 -4.74 -38.75
CA ARG A 404 12.59 -3.97 -37.69
C ARG A 404 12.61 -2.45 -37.90
N THR A 405 11.67 -1.91 -38.67
CA THR A 405 11.52 -0.46 -38.82
C THR A 405 10.66 0.13 -37.70
N GLN A 406 10.93 1.38 -37.34
CA GLN A 406 10.12 2.11 -36.37
C GLN A 406 8.66 2.18 -36.80
N GLU A 407 8.40 2.40 -38.09
CA GLU A 407 7.06 2.38 -38.68
C GLU A 407 6.31 1.06 -38.40
N ARG A 408 6.99 -0.09 -38.54
CA ARG A 408 6.39 -1.40 -38.26
C ARG A 408 6.02 -1.56 -36.79
N ILE A 409 6.93 -1.18 -35.89
CA ILE A 409 6.75 -1.28 -34.44
C ILE A 409 5.56 -0.40 -34.00
N VAL A 410 5.49 0.84 -34.50
CA VAL A 410 4.39 1.77 -34.23
C VAL A 410 3.08 1.21 -34.75
N ALA A 411 3.03 0.79 -36.01
CA ALA A 411 1.81 0.26 -36.61
C ALA A 411 1.28 -0.98 -35.86
N GLN A 412 2.16 -1.90 -35.44
CA GLN A 412 1.77 -3.09 -34.66
C GLN A 412 1.29 -2.74 -33.24
N SER A 413 1.82 -1.67 -32.65
CA SER A 413 1.40 -1.14 -31.34
C SER A 413 0.04 -0.46 -31.44
N VAL A 414 -0.21 0.33 -32.49
CA VAL A 414 -1.52 0.95 -32.77
C VAL A 414 -2.60 -0.10 -33.02
N ALA A 415 -2.31 -1.13 -33.81
CA ALA A 415 -3.23 -2.25 -34.04
C ALA A 415 -3.58 -2.97 -32.71
N ALA A 416 -2.58 -3.20 -31.87
CA ALA A 416 -2.78 -3.81 -30.56
C ALA A 416 -3.61 -2.92 -29.61
N PHE A 417 -3.39 -1.60 -29.65
CA PHE A 417 -4.17 -0.63 -28.89
C PHE A 417 -5.65 -0.63 -29.28
N ARG A 418 -5.96 -0.59 -30.59
CA ARG A 418 -7.35 -0.70 -31.09
C ARG A 418 -8.01 -2.02 -30.68
N ALA A 419 -7.26 -3.12 -30.66
CA ALA A 419 -7.77 -4.40 -30.17
C ALA A 419 -8.05 -4.41 -28.66
N MET A 420 -7.25 -3.67 -27.87
CA MET A 420 -7.49 -3.46 -26.44
C MET A 420 -8.77 -2.65 -26.21
N GLU A 421 -8.95 -1.54 -26.91
CA GLU A 421 -10.18 -0.73 -26.82
C GLU A 421 -11.43 -1.56 -27.13
N ARG A 422 -11.39 -2.40 -28.17
CA ARG A 422 -12.48 -3.33 -28.50
C ARG A 422 -12.75 -4.35 -27.39
N ARG A 423 -11.71 -4.86 -26.72
CA ARG A 423 -11.85 -5.78 -25.58
C ARG A 423 -12.46 -5.11 -24.35
N ASP A 424 -12.04 -3.88 -24.07
CA ASP A 424 -12.54 -3.11 -22.93
C ASP A 424 -14.00 -2.70 -23.14
N ALA A 425 -14.35 -2.23 -24.34
CA ALA A 425 -15.75 -1.97 -24.70
C ALA A 425 -16.63 -3.22 -24.57
N LEU A 426 -16.15 -4.38 -25.06
CA LEU A 426 -16.86 -5.65 -24.89
C LEU A 426 -17.01 -6.02 -23.40
N ARG A 427 -15.96 -5.83 -22.60
CA ARG A 427 -16.00 -6.13 -21.17
C ARG A 427 -16.98 -5.23 -20.43
N GLU A 428 -17.01 -3.94 -20.74
CA GLU A 428 -17.92 -2.97 -20.15
C GLU A 428 -19.36 -3.30 -20.51
N SER A 429 -19.64 -3.59 -21.79
CA SER A 429 -20.93 -4.08 -22.25
C SER A 429 -21.37 -5.35 -21.50
N LEU A 430 -20.47 -6.33 -21.34
CA LEU A 430 -20.74 -7.55 -20.57
C LEU A 430 -20.94 -7.30 -19.08
N ALA A 431 -20.26 -6.31 -18.50
CA ALA A 431 -20.43 -5.94 -17.11
C ALA A 431 -21.82 -5.33 -16.89
N GLU A 432 -22.27 -4.46 -17.80
CA GLU A 432 -23.61 -3.87 -17.73
C GLU A 432 -24.69 -4.93 -17.97
N GLN A 433 -24.52 -5.82 -18.95
CA GLN A 433 -25.43 -6.95 -19.17
C GLN A 433 -25.54 -7.86 -17.94
N ARG A 434 -24.41 -8.18 -17.30
CA ARG A 434 -24.39 -9.00 -16.06
C ARG A 434 -25.00 -8.27 -14.87
N LYS A 435 -24.86 -6.96 -14.80
CA LYS A 435 -25.45 -6.12 -13.76
C LYS A 435 -26.95 -6.05 -13.93
N ALA A 436 -27.43 -5.85 -15.16
CA ALA A 436 -28.85 -5.89 -15.52
C ALA A 436 -29.47 -7.28 -15.27
N SER A 437 -28.73 -8.35 -15.54
CA SER A 437 -29.21 -9.72 -15.30
C SER A 437 -29.20 -10.12 -13.83
N ARG A 438 -28.60 -9.33 -12.92
CA ARG A 438 -28.47 -9.71 -11.51
C ARG A 438 -29.70 -9.25 -10.73
N PRO A 439 -30.40 -10.16 -10.02
CA PRO A 439 -31.50 -9.76 -9.16
C PRO A 439 -31.00 -8.84 -8.02
N PRO A 440 -31.86 -7.97 -7.48
CA PRO A 440 -31.54 -7.20 -6.29
C PRO A 440 -31.13 -8.15 -5.15
N GLY A 441 -30.09 -7.75 -4.41
CA GLY A 441 -29.69 -8.50 -3.22
C GLY A 441 -30.78 -8.41 -2.15
N TRP A 442 -30.89 -9.44 -1.30
CA TRP A 442 -31.89 -9.51 -0.23
C TRP A 442 -32.04 -8.20 0.55
N GLN A 443 -30.93 -7.59 0.98
CA GLN A 443 -30.98 -6.32 1.71
C GLN A 443 -31.54 -5.15 0.90
N ALA A 444 -31.22 -5.05 -0.40
CA ALA A 444 -31.72 -3.99 -1.26
C ALA A 444 -33.22 -4.17 -1.53
N TRP A 445 -33.64 -5.42 -1.78
CA TRP A 445 -35.04 -5.77 -1.97
C TRP A 445 -35.88 -5.50 -0.70
N VAL A 446 -35.39 -5.85 0.49
CA VAL A 446 -36.08 -5.54 1.77
C VAL A 446 -36.19 -4.04 2.00
N ILE A 447 -35.21 -3.24 1.57
CA ILE A 447 -35.28 -1.77 1.66
C ILE A 447 -36.42 -1.24 0.77
N ASP A 448 -36.51 -1.74 -0.46
CA ASP A 448 -37.55 -1.34 -1.41
C ASP A 448 -38.96 -1.72 -0.90
N GLN A 449 -39.14 -2.96 -0.41
CA GLN A 449 -40.40 -3.41 0.19
C GLN A 449 -40.77 -2.60 1.45
N ALA A 450 -39.79 -2.23 2.28
CA ALA A 450 -40.04 -1.40 3.45
C ALA A 450 -40.44 0.04 3.07
N GLN A 451 -39.89 0.59 1.97
CA GLN A 451 -40.28 1.88 1.41
C GLN A 451 -41.69 1.84 0.82
N ALA A 452 -42.08 0.72 0.22
CA ALA A 452 -43.45 0.46 -0.23
C ALA A 452 -44.46 0.26 0.93
N GLY A 453 -44.00 0.28 2.19
CA GLY A 453 -44.85 0.22 3.38
C GLY A 453 -45.00 -1.16 4.02
N ASP A 454 -44.24 -2.17 3.57
CA ASP A 454 -44.31 -3.53 4.13
C ASP A 454 -43.81 -3.56 5.59
N LYS A 455 -44.72 -3.90 6.51
CA LYS A 455 -44.47 -3.94 7.96
C LYS A 455 -43.46 -5.02 8.36
N ALA A 456 -43.43 -6.16 7.66
CA ALA A 456 -42.46 -7.23 7.90
C ALA A 456 -41.06 -6.80 7.46
N ALA A 457 -40.95 -6.11 6.34
CA ALA A 457 -39.68 -5.55 5.85
C ALA A 457 -39.13 -4.47 6.78
N GLN A 458 -39.98 -3.56 7.28
CA GLN A 458 -39.59 -2.58 8.30
C GLN A 458 -39.13 -3.25 9.61
N SER A 459 -39.80 -4.32 10.04
CA SER A 459 -39.40 -5.13 11.22
C SER A 459 -38.05 -5.81 11.01
N GLN A 460 -37.77 -6.31 9.80
CA GLN A 460 -36.49 -6.93 9.43
C GLN A 460 -35.33 -5.91 9.45
N LEU A 461 -35.55 -4.69 8.94
CA LEU A 461 -34.56 -3.61 8.99
C LEU A 461 -34.21 -3.22 10.43
N ARG A 462 -35.20 -3.13 11.32
CA ARG A 462 -34.98 -2.86 12.76
C ARG A 462 -34.19 -3.99 13.41
N ALA A 463 -34.47 -5.26 13.09
CA ALA A 463 -33.72 -6.40 13.61
C ALA A 463 -32.22 -6.35 13.23
N TRP A 464 -31.90 -5.99 11.99
CA TRP A 464 -30.50 -5.80 11.57
C TRP A 464 -29.79 -4.65 12.29
N GLN A 465 -30.52 -3.60 12.67
CA GLN A 465 -29.97 -2.50 13.47
C GLN A 465 -29.63 -2.96 14.89
N TYR A 466 -30.55 -3.67 15.56
CA TYR A 466 -30.33 -4.21 16.91
C TYR A 466 -29.23 -5.28 16.97
N ALA A 467 -29.04 -6.06 15.90
CA ALA A 467 -27.94 -7.04 15.83
C ALA A 467 -26.57 -6.34 15.73
N LYS A 468 -26.47 -5.22 15.01
CA LYS A 468 -25.21 -4.47 14.85
C LYS A 468 -24.80 -3.68 16.11
N SER A 469 -25.76 -3.29 16.95
CA SER A 469 -25.46 -2.62 18.22
C SER A 469 -24.93 -3.57 19.31
N ARG A 470 -24.96 -4.90 19.09
CA ARG A 470 -24.46 -5.93 20.02
C ARG A 470 -23.00 -6.33 19.84
N THR A 471 -22.36 -5.92 18.75
CA THR A 471 -20.93 -6.14 18.52
C THR A 471 -20.14 -4.88 18.86
N PRO A 472 -19.23 -4.90 19.86
CA PRO A 472 -18.31 -3.79 20.06
C PRO A 472 -17.33 -3.70 18.86
N GLU A 473 -17.51 -2.70 18.00
CA GLU A 473 -16.57 -2.44 16.90
C GLU A 473 -15.22 -1.92 17.44
N PRO A 474 -14.07 -2.35 16.90
CA PRO A 474 -12.76 -1.83 17.27
C PRO A 474 -12.68 -0.31 17.04
N VAL A 475 -11.99 0.36 17.96
CA VAL A 475 -11.84 1.82 18.01
C VAL A 475 -11.24 2.32 16.69
N ARG A 476 -12.03 3.12 15.96
CA ARG A 476 -11.60 3.97 14.85
C ARG A 476 -12.19 5.35 15.08
N GLU A 477 -11.41 6.38 14.74
CA GLU A 477 -11.58 7.82 14.99
C GLU A 477 -13.04 8.33 14.80
N ARG A 478 -13.52 9.15 15.76
CA ARG A 478 -14.95 9.53 15.91
C ARG A 478 -15.09 10.99 16.37
N LEU A 479 -16.23 11.62 16.11
CA LEU A 479 -16.64 12.89 16.73
C LEU A 479 -18.01 12.67 17.37
N GLU A 480 -18.25 13.08 18.61
CA GLU A 480 -19.54 12.88 19.30
C GLU A 480 -20.41 14.16 19.31
N ALA A 481 -21.72 14.01 19.38
CA ALA A 481 -22.78 15.03 19.31
C ALA A 481 -24.05 14.56 20.07
N ASN A 482 -25.00 15.46 20.33
CA ASN A 482 -26.34 15.14 20.83
C ASN A 482 -27.36 15.82 19.90
N ASP A 483 -28.52 15.18 19.70
CA ASP A 483 -29.52 15.51 18.68
C ASP A 483 -30.26 16.82 18.96
N ARG A 484 -30.00 17.88 18.19
CA ARG A 484 -30.95 18.95 17.81
C ARG A 484 -30.59 19.52 16.42
N GLN A 485 -31.62 20.02 15.72
CA GLN A 485 -31.71 20.38 14.30
C GLN A 485 -30.47 21.05 13.67
N ALA A 486 -30.23 20.72 12.39
CA ALA A 486 -29.25 21.39 11.54
C ALA A 486 -29.83 22.70 10.96
N PRO A 487 -29.11 23.84 11.05
CA PRO A 487 -29.40 24.97 10.19
C PRO A 487 -28.21 25.41 9.33
N THR A 488 -28.62 25.94 8.20
CA THR A 488 -27.95 26.61 7.10
C THR A 488 -27.11 27.83 7.49
N ARG A 489 -25.82 27.86 7.14
CA ARG A 489 -25.18 29.03 6.50
C ARG A 489 -23.85 28.68 5.82
N ASN A 490 -23.66 29.28 4.65
CA ASN A 490 -22.62 29.07 3.65
C ASN A 490 -21.22 29.47 4.10
N ASP A 491 -20.22 28.65 3.76
CA ASP A 491 -18.80 29.06 3.58
C ASP A 491 -18.03 27.98 2.79
N GLY A 492 -18.34 27.75 1.50
CA GLY A 492 -17.52 26.94 0.56
C GLY A 492 -17.21 25.47 0.89
N VAL A 493 -17.55 24.99 2.09
CA VAL A 493 -17.28 23.63 2.59
C VAL A 493 -18.29 22.62 2.02
N THR A 494 -19.50 23.10 1.69
CA THR A 494 -20.59 22.32 1.09
C THR A 494 -20.54 22.25 -0.44
N ALA A 495 -19.59 22.93 -1.09
CA ALA A 495 -19.46 22.94 -2.54
C ALA A 495 -19.19 21.52 -3.08
N GLY A 496 -20.05 21.04 -4.00
CA GLY A 496 -19.96 19.69 -4.57
C GLY A 496 -20.36 18.55 -3.61
N VAL A 497 -20.89 18.87 -2.42
CA VAL A 497 -21.31 17.85 -1.45
C VAL A 497 -22.71 17.35 -1.79
N GLN A 498 -22.81 16.07 -2.15
CA GLN A 498 -24.09 15.37 -2.30
C GLN A 498 -24.43 14.65 -1.00
N TRP A 499 -25.70 14.61 -0.60
CA TRP A 499 -26.10 13.89 0.61
C TRP A 499 -27.24 12.92 0.33
N ARG A 500 -27.34 11.86 1.14
CA ARG A 500 -28.49 10.96 1.16
C ARG A 500 -28.81 10.49 2.58
N ARG A 501 -30.10 10.37 2.89
CA ARG A 501 -30.57 9.83 4.17
C ARG A 501 -30.39 8.32 4.16
N ARG A 502 -29.73 7.78 5.20
CA ARG A 502 -29.43 6.35 5.30
C ARG A 502 -30.44 5.68 6.23
N TRP A 503 -31.64 5.43 5.69
CA TRP A 503 -32.84 4.94 6.42
C TRP A 503 -32.60 3.67 7.25
N PHE A 504 -31.62 2.82 6.88
CA PHE A 504 -31.37 1.53 7.53
C PHE A 504 -30.22 1.54 8.55
N LEU A 505 -29.47 2.63 8.73
CA LEU A 505 -28.33 2.70 9.68
C LEU A 505 -28.42 3.84 10.69
N GLY A 506 -29.45 4.69 10.62
CA GLY A 506 -29.54 5.93 11.41
C GLY A 506 -28.45 6.91 11.01
N GLY A 507 -28.81 7.94 10.24
CA GLY A 507 -27.88 9.00 9.85
C GLY A 507 -27.98 9.51 8.41
N VAL A 508 -27.23 10.57 8.12
CA VAL A 508 -27.06 11.22 6.82
C VAL A 508 -25.64 10.93 6.30
N GLU A 509 -25.53 10.43 5.08
CA GLU A 509 -24.25 10.24 4.39
C GLU A 509 -23.98 11.39 3.43
N TYR A 510 -22.84 12.04 3.58
CA TYR A 510 -22.33 13.09 2.71
C TYR A 510 -21.21 12.53 1.82
N LYS A 511 -21.32 12.79 0.51
CA LYS A 511 -20.39 12.40 -0.53
C LYS A 511 -19.69 13.62 -1.11
N ILE A 512 -18.38 13.48 -1.34
CA ILE A 512 -17.53 14.44 -2.05
C ILE A 512 -16.96 13.69 -3.24
N ASP A 513 -17.06 14.26 -4.45
CA ASP A 513 -16.63 13.62 -5.72
C ASP A 513 -17.21 12.21 -5.92
N GLY A 514 -18.49 12.03 -5.58
CA GLY A 514 -19.22 10.75 -5.67
C GLY A 514 -18.82 9.68 -4.63
N LYS A 515 -17.83 9.95 -3.78
CA LYS A 515 -17.33 9.03 -2.74
C LYS A 515 -17.83 9.43 -1.35
N ALA A 516 -18.16 8.45 -0.51
CA ALA A 516 -18.59 8.69 0.87
C ALA A 516 -17.46 9.33 1.69
N ALA A 517 -17.71 10.52 2.22
CA ALA A 517 -16.71 11.34 2.90
C ALA A 517 -17.04 11.54 4.38
N VAL A 518 -18.30 11.83 4.71
CA VAL A 518 -18.77 12.06 6.09
C VAL A 518 -20.07 11.30 6.33
N ILE A 519 -20.20 10.66 7.48
CA ILE A 519 -21.44 10.00 7.94
C ILE A 519 -21.84 10.64 9.27
N ASP A 520 -22.97 11.33 9.26
CA ASP A 520 -23.58 11.91 10.45
C ASP A 520 -24.64 10.96 11.00
N LYS A 521 -24.51 10.51 12.25
CA LYS A 521 -25.45 9.61 12.91
C LYS A 521 -26.38 10.33 13.90
N GLY A 522 -26.41 11.66 13.90
CA GLY A 522 -27.13 12.46 14.90
C GLY A 522 -26.21 12.75 16.08
N ASP A 523 -25.97 11.73 16.90
CA ASP A 523 -25.13 11.76 18.10
C ASP A 523 -23.63 11.66 17.84
N LYS A 524 -23.20 11.48 16.59
CA LYS A 524 -21.79 11.42 16.23
C LYS A 524 -21.58 11.62 14.75
N ILE A 525 -20.45 12.24 14.39
CA ILE A 525 -20.04 12.47 13.01
C ILE A 525 -18.76 11.68 12.75
N LYS A 526 -18.77 10.87 11.68
CA LYS A 526 -17.67 10.00 11.29
C LYS A 526 -17.11 10.43 9.94
N ILE A 527 -15.80 10.63 9.86
CA ILE A 527 -15.09 10.92 8.61
C ILE A 527 -14.54 9.61 8.04
N VAL A 528 -14.75 9.35 6.74
CA VAL A 528 -14.55 8.01 6.13
C VAL A 528 -13.52 7.99 4.98
N GLY A 529 -13.01 9.17 4.56
CA GLY A 529 -12.07 9.30 3.44
C GLY A 529 -10.57 9.15 3.81
N LYS A 530 -9.74 8.68 2.86
CA LYS A 530 -8.27 8.74 2.90
C LYS A 530 -7.74 9.64 1.77
N GLY A 531 -6.72 10.47 2.00
CA GLY A 531 -6.07 11.33 0.98
C GLY A 531 -6.58 12.78 0.95
N ARG A 532 -6.35 13.55 -0.14
CA ARG A 532 -6.70 15.00 -0.28
C ARG A 532 -8.20 15.32 -0.07
N ALA A 533 -9.07 14.36 -0.38
CA ALA A 533 -10.50 14.42 -0.05
C ALA A 533 -10.78 14.41 1.47
N SER A 534 -9.78 14.12 2.32
CA SER A 534 -9.90 14.19 3.77
C SER A 534 -9.98 15.63 4.27
N ASP A 535 -9.39 16.62 3.59
CA ASP A 535 -9.37 17.98 4.13
C ASP A 535 -10.75 18.66 4.04
N GLN A 536 -11.42 18.50 2.89
CA GLN A 536 -12.80 18.93 2.74
C GLN A 536 -13.76 18.09 3.60
N ALA A 537 -13.50 16.79 3.77
CA ALA A 537 -14.30 15.94 4.65
C ALA A 537 -14.14 16.31 6.14
N ILE A 538 -12.92 16.68 6.57
CA ILE A 538 -12.64 17.17 7.93
C ILE A 538 -13.30 18.52 8.14
N ALA A 539 -13.17 19.46 7.20
CA ALA A 539 -13.86 20.75 7.27
C ALA A 539 -15.39 20.58 7.37
N LEU A 540 -15.97 19.69 6.56
CA LEU A 540 -17.40 19.38 6.60
C LEU A 540 -17.81 18.74 7.93
N GLY A 541 -17.02 17.80 8.45
CA GLY A 541 -17.29 17.18 9.76
C GLY A 541 -17.24 18.18 10.92
N VAL A 542 -16.25 19.07 10.92
CA VAL A 542 -16.10 20.14 11.93
C VAL A 542 -17.24 21.15 11.83
N ALA A 543 -17.59 21.60 10.63
CA ALA A 543 -18.69 22.53 10.41
C ALA A 543 -20.05 21.95 10.85
N LEU A 544 -20.32 20.68 10.51
CA LEU A 544 -21.53 19.99 10.94
C LEU A 544 -21.59 19.83 12.46
N GLN A 545 -20.46 19.55 13.12
CA GLN A 545 -20.43 19.43 14.58
C GLN A 545 -20.63 20.78 15.26
N ALA A 546 -19.95 21.83 14.78
CA ALA A 546 -20.10 23.18 15.29
C ALA A 546 -21.54 23.69 15.15
N ALA A 547 -22.19 23.44 14.02
CA ALA A 547 -23.58 23.81 13.79
C ALA A 547 -24.53 23.13 14.81
N LYS A 548 -24.27 21.86 15.16
CA LYS A 548 -25.07 21.11 16.13
C LYS A 548 -24.84 21.50 17.59
N ARG A 549 -23.66 22.04 17.90
CA ARG A 549 -23.20 22.33 19.27
C ARG A 549 -22.98 23.82 19.53
N GLY A 550 -23.60 24.69 18.73
CA GLY A 550 -23.52 26.15 18.93
C GLY A 550 -22.09 26.70 18.87
N GLY A 551 -21.24 26.15 17.99
CA GLY A 551 -19.86 26.57 17.80
C GLY A 551 -18.82 25.73 18.56
N ASN A 552 -19.22 24.88 19.50
CA ASN A 552 -18.29 24.00 20.23
C ASN A 552 -18.01 22.69 19.49
N VAL A 553 -16.75 22.25 19.42
CA VAL A 553 -16.32 21.08 18.64
C VAL A 553 -15.52 20.12 19.52
N ARG A 554 -16.02 18.90 19.69
CA ARG A 554 -15.34 17.81 20.41
C ARG A 554 -14.72 16.83 19.43
N ILE A 555 -13.39 16.79 19.35
CA ILE A 555 -12.67 15.87 18.48
C ILE A 555 -12.09 14.67 19.23
N THR A 556 -12.38 13.45 18.76
CA THR A 556 -11.72 12.23 19.26
C THR A 556 -10.90 11.56 18.14
N GLY A 557 -9.67 11.17 18.43
CA GLY A 557 -8.73 10.64 17.44
C GLY A 557 -7.28 10.84 17.87
N ASN A 558 -6.35 10.40 17.02
CA ASN A 558 -4.92 10.54 17.29
C ASN A 558 -4.49 12.04 17.29
N ARG A 559 -3.32 12.34 17.85
CA ARG A 559 -2.81 13.71 17.98
C ARG A 559 -2.74 14.45 16.64
N GLN A 560 -2.18 13.80 15.62
CA GLN A 560 -2.02 14.39 14.28
C GLN A 560 -3.36 14.77 13.66
N PHE A 561 -4.41 13.97 13.89
CA PHE A 561 -5.75 14.24 13.39
C PHE A 561 -6.39 15.46 14.04
N LYS A 562 -6.26 15.61 15.37
CA LYS A 562 -6.80 16.77 16.11
C LYS A 562 -6.14 18.08 15.68
N GLU A 563 -4.81 18.08 15.55
CA GLU A 563 -4.03 19.23 15.09
C GLU A 563 -4.39 19.61 13.64
N ARG A 564 -4.51 18.61 12.76
CA ARG A 564 -4.90 18.84 11.36
C ARG A 564 -6.32 19.39 11.24
N ALA A 565 -7.26 18.95 12.06
CA ALA A 565 -8.62 19.47 12.06
C ALA A 565 -8.69 20.94 12.50
N ALA A 566 -7.85 21.33 13.47
CA ALA A 566 -7.70 22.72 13.89
C ALA A 566 -7.11 23.60 12.77
N ASP A 567 -6.05 23.13 12.10
CA ASP A 567 -5.41 23.85 10.99
C ASP A 567 -6.40 24.07 9.83
N ILE A 568 -7.16 23.04 9.46
CA ILE A 568 -8.15 23.10 8.38
C ILE A 568 -9.30 24.04 8.75
N ALA A 569 -9.79 23.99 9.99
CA ALA A 569 -10.85 24.89 10.45
C ALA A 569 -10.42 26.35 10.37
N ALA A 570 -9.18 26.66 10.76
CA ALA A 570 -8.60 28.00 10.64
C ALA A 570 -8.45 28.44 9.17
N GLN A 571 -7.86 27.58 8.32
CA GLN A 571 -7.69 27.83 6.88
C GLN A 571 -9.00 28.07 6.13
N ARG A 572 -10.07 27.37 6.51
CA ARG A 572 -11.40 27.51 5.91
C ARG A 572 -12.25 28.61 6.55
N GLY A 573 -11.71 29.33 7.53
CA GLY A 573 -12.42 30.44 8.20
C GLY A 573 -13.60 29.98 9.07
N LEU A 574 -13.65 28.72 9.49
CA LEU A 574 -14.72 28.20 10.32
C LEU A 574 -14.62 28.78 11.74
N PHE A 575 -15.68 29.40 12.23
CA PHE A 575 -15.75 29.94 13.60
C PHE A 575 -16.14 28.82 14.57
N VAL A 576 -15.13 28.23 15.23
CA VAL A 576 -15.31 27.07 16.12
C VAL A 576 -14.46 27.19 17.38
N LYS A 577 -14.91 26.56 18.47
CA LYS A 577 -14.18 26.42 19.72
C LYS A 577 -13.96 24.93 20.01
N PHE A 578 -12.72 24.47 20.00
CA PHE A 578 -12.37 23.09 20.30
C PHE A 578 -12.34 22.85 21.81
N GLU A 579 -12.91 21.72 22.25
CA GLU A 579 -12.83 21.29 23.66
C GLU A 579 -11.42 20.82 24.05
N ASP A 580 -10.63 20.38 23.06
CA ASP A 580 -9.23 19.98 23.27
C ASP A 580 -8.32 21.22 23.30
N ARG A 581 -7.64 21.45 24.44
CA ARG A 581 -6.81 22.63 24.69
C ARG A 581 -5.72 22.83 23.63
N ARG A 582 -5.10 21.75 23.15
CA ARG A 582 -4.02 21.83 22.15
C ARG A 582 -4.57 22.14 20.76
N ALA A 583 -5.69 21.51 20.39
CA ALA A 583 -6.36 21.82 19.14
C ALA A 583 -6.84 23.29 19.12
N GLN A 584 -7.35 23.81 20.24
CA GLN A 584 -7.77 25.20 20.37
C GLN A 584 -6.61 26.18 20.21
N GLN A 585 -5.49 25.96 20.92
CA GLN A 585 -4.29 26.80 20.80
C GLN A 585 -3.77 26.86 19.36
N ARG A 586 -3.77 25.72 18.67
CA ARG A 586 -3.31 25.62 17.28
C ARG A 586 -4.25 26.34 16.31
N TYR A 587 -5.56 26.23 16.50
CA TYR A 587 -6.57 26.98 15.72
C TYR A 587 -6.40 28.50 15.87
N GLU A 588 -6.19 29.00 17.09
CA GLU A 588 -5.98 30.43 17.37
C GLU A 588 -4.68 30.95 16.75
N MET A 589 -3.59 30.21 16.89
CA MET A 589 -2.29 30.54 16.29
C MET A 589 -2.41 30.66 14.76
N GLN A 590 -3.04 29.67 14.11
CA GLN A 590 -3.19 29.64 12.66
C GLN A 590 -4.08 30.79 12.15
N ARG A 591 -5.14 31.15 12.88
CA ARG A 591 -5.98 32.32 12.57
C ARG A 591 -5.23 33.65 12.75
N GLY A 592 -4.41 33.77 13.79
CA GLY A 592 -3.57 34.95 14.02
C GLY A 592 -2.59 35.18 12.87
N GLN A 593 -1.88 34.14 12.42
CA GLN A 593 -0.97 34.20 11.28
C GLN A 593 -1.68 34.63 9.98
N GLN A 594 -2.88 34.10 9.72
CA GLN A 594 -3.65 34.48 8.53
C GLN A 594 -4.19 35.91 8.58
N ALA A 595 -4.58 36.40 9.77
CA ALA A 595 -4.99 37.79 9.95
C ALA A 595 -3.82 38.75 9.69
N GLN A 596 -2.62 38.41 10.17
CA GLN A 596 -1.39 39.16 9.90
C GLN A 596 -1.05 39.16 8.40
N GLN A 597 -1.06 38.00 7.74
CA GLN A 597 -0.82 37.91 6.29
C GLN A 597 -1.85 38.71 5.47
N ARG A 598 -3.15 38.61 5.80
CA ARG A 598 -4.19 39.40 5.12
C ARG A 598 -4.01 40.90 5.32
N SER A 599 -3.57 41.33 6.51
CA SER A 599 -3.27 42.74 6.78
C SER A 599 -2.07 43.24 5.97
N GLN A 600 -1.03 42.41 5.80
CA GLN A 600 0.14 42.74 4.97
C GLN A 600 -0.22 42.80 3.48
N VAL A 601 -0.97 41.82 2.97
CA VAL A 601 -1.43 41.82 1.57
C VAL A 601 -2.34 43.01 1.28
N ARG A 602 -3.20 43.40 2.23
CA ARG A 602 -4.05 44.60 2.09
C ARG A 602 -3.21 45.88 2.04
N ARG A 603 -2.24 46.03 2.95
CA ARG A 603 -1.27 47.15 2.92
C ARG A 603 -0.47 47.20 1.62
N GLN A 604 -0.09 46.04 1.08
CA GLN A 604 0.66 45.94 -0.18
C GLN A 604 -0.20 46.28 -1.40
N LYS A 605 -1.47 45.85 -1.44
CA LYS A 605 -2.43 46.26 -2.48
C LYS A 605 -2.77 47.75 -2.40
N ASP A 606 -2.94 48.30 -1.20
CA ASP A 606 -3.16 49.74 -1.00
C ASP A 606 -1.94 50.55 -1.45
N TYR A 607 -0.73 50.01 -1.31
CA TYR A 607 0.51 50.57 -1.85
C TYR A 607 0.60 50.48 -3.39
N GLU A 608 0.19 49.36 -3.99
CA GLU A 608 0.16 49.19 -5.45
C GLU A 608 -0.89 50.08 -6.14
N VAL A 609 -2.06 50.27 -5.52
CA VAL A 609 -3.12 51.17 -6.05
C VAL A 609 -2.72 52.64 -5.92
N ARG A 610 -1.90 52.99 -4.91
CA ARG A 610 -1.37 54.35 -4.71
C ARG A 610 -0.02 54.60 -5.41
N ARG A 611 0.53 53.63 -6.16
CA ARG A 611 1.76 53.85 -6.93
C ARG A 611 1.50 54.89 -8.03
N PRO A 612 2.20 56.04 -8.04
CA PRO A 612 2.08 56.99 -9.14
C PRO A 612 2.57 56.32 -10.44
N SER A 613 1.87 56.58 -11.55
CA SER A 613 2.28 56.03 -12.85
C SER A 613 3.67 56.53 -13.24
N VAL A 614 4.40 55.75 -14.03
CA VAL A 614 5.74 56.14 -14.53
C VAL A 614 5.70 57.51 -15.21
N ALA A 615 4.60 57.85 -15.89
CA ALA A 615 4.37 59.16 -16.49
C ALA A 615 4.27 60.30 -15.44
N ALA A 616 3.64 60.07 -14.29
CA ALA A 616 3.55 61.05 -13.20
C ALA A 616 4.90 61.25 -12.48
N VAL A 617 5.71 60.20 -12.40
CA VAL A 617 7.09 60.29 -11.85
C VAL A 617 8.01 61.04 -12.82
N VAL A 618 7.92 60.77 -14.12
CA VAL A 618 8.69 61.48 -15.17
C VAL A 618 8.25 62.95 -15.31
N ALA A 619 6.96 63.26 -15.16
CA ALA A 619 6.48 64.64 -15.13
C ALA A 619 7.04 65.43 -13.93
N ARG A 620 7.10 64.82 -12.74
CA ARG A 620 7.73 65.43 -11.55
C ARG A 620 9.24 65.63 -11.71
N GLN A 621 9.94 64.70 -12.37
CA GLN A 621 11.37 64.89 -12.70
C GLN A 621 11.58 66.04 -13.69
N ARG A 622 10.75 66.14 -14.74
CA ARG A 622 10.79 67.26 -15.68
C ARG A 622 10.47 68.61 -15.04
N ASP A 623 9.54 68.65 -14.08
CA ASP A 623 9.25 69.88 -13.32
C ASP A 623 10.38 70.26 -12.34
N GLN A 624 11.05 69.27 -11.72
CA GLN A 624 12.26 69.52 -10.92
C GLN A 624 13.44 69.99 -11.78
N GLU A 625 13.61 69.46 -13.00
CA GLU A 625 14.61 69.94 -13.96
C GLU A 625 14.28 71.35 -14.47
N LYS A 626 13.00 71.67 -14.70
CA LYS A 626 12.56 73.04 -15.02
C LYS A 626 12.73 74.02 -13.85
N GLN A 627 12.67 73.56 -12.60
CA GLN A 627 12.99 74.39 -11.44
C GLN A 627 14.50 74.58 -11.29
N ARG A 628 15.32 73.57 -11.61
CA ARG A 628 16.79 73.70 -11.64
C ARG A 628 17.29 74.55 -12.81
N GLY A 629 16.64 74.49 -13.97
CA GLY A 629 16.94 75.34 -15.14
C GLY A 629 16.49 76.80 -14.99
N ARG A 630 15.54 77.09 -14.09
CA ARG A 630 15.14 78.48 -13.74
C ARG A 630 16.05 79.12 -12.69
N GLY A 631 17.02 78.39 -12.15
CA GLY A 631 18.06 78.91 -11.24
C GLY A 631 19.30 79.49 -11.95
N TRP A 632 19.39 79.39 -13.28
CA TRP A 632 20.50 79.94 -14.09
C TRP A 632 20.13 81.19 -14.90
N MET A 633 19.00 81.81 -14.58
CA MET A 633 18.63 83.15 -15.04
C MET A 633 18.03 83.94 -13.87
N ARG A 634 18.86 84.20 -12.86
CA ARG A 634 18.75 85.37 -11.96
C ARG A 634 20.05 85.47 -11.17
N PHE A 635 20.68 86.63 -11.33
CA PHE A 635 21.70 87.22 -10.45
C PHE A 635 21.22 87.24 -9.00
#